data_AF-A0A832MGZ7-F1
#
_entry.id   AF-A0A832MGZ7-F1
#
_cell.length_a   1.000
_cell.length_b   1.000
_cell.length_c   1.000
_cell.angle_alpha   90.00
_cell.angle_beta   90.00
_cell.angle_gamma   90.00
#
_symmetry.space_group_name_H-M   'P 1'
#
loop_
_entity.id
_entity.type
_entity.pdbx_description
1 polymer ?
#
loop_
_entity_poly.entity_id
_entity_poly.type
_entity_poly.pdbx_seq_one_letter_code
_entity_poly.pdbx_strand_id
1 'polypeptide(L)'
;MLWGKSECWRSAVRHNFVMGRIFIQLLLSALFLGASFHVSVAESAAGIVEEWPNMMLEARRQWKSASKDKKRETIERLRGQFPWAWDWMMQDFKGGPLRWFEGADSVDLEKSAIGRVLEELGAAGAEFRVKYEQLASNGVPNNDAAWLTLYAEAAQERRRHRLATVLSRAPRIVFAKYRTIRPSFFAYTEGQSDAQHERHFLPGSVLCLLEMDGIYGKTRILLEDRTGAIRDPAVSYDARTLLFAWKKALNEDDYHIYAMEMETGKIRQITSGLGVADYEPAWLPNGDIVFASTRCVQTVDCWWTEVSNIYTCDSEGRFLRRLGVDQVHAIYPTVLDDGRILYTRWDYNDRGQIFPQALFQMNMDGTGQTEFYGNNSWFPTTLAHARGIPGSHKVVCIFTGHHATQAGKLGLIDPALGRQENQGAQLIAPIRETPAERIDAYGQRGELFQYPYPLNEREFLVAYAPEGWEEGRRGDARFGIYYVDLDGRRELLVEDEKLPCHQPVPVAPRPLPPVRPGTVDYRQKTGVFYLQDVYAGPGLAGVPRGVIKKIRVIGLEFRAAGIGNNHSRGPGGGALISTPIAIGNGSWDVKVLLGDATVYDDGSASFVVPARTPLYFQALDEKGRAVQTMRSWSTLQPGEIASCVGCHEHKNTAPPALPTIAQRRGPQELAPFYGPARGFSFQREIQPILDARCVNCHQDRDEARKLMQSKYNSKPSGTPNVQRAFSLSGAGNPDRMARRQWSDAYLMLTASVPDAQGGYIGNVNGQWVRWIGSQSVPGMLPPYYSGSTKSPLMDILEKGHYGVVLTREELEKIACWIDLFVPFCGDYEEANLWSQDEAKKYRHYLEKRRRLEAEEAKNIEALIRALAAGERERVNGGY
;
A
#
# COMPACT_ATOMS: atom_id res chain seq x y z
N MET A 1 -28.23 10.82 42.25
CA MET A 1 -28.22 12.29 42.33
C MET A 1 -27.08 12.72 43.24
N LEU A 2 -26.02 13.41 42.79
CA LEU A 2 -25.70 13.92 41.45
C LEU A 2 -24.15 13.99 41.36
N TRP A 3 -23.39 13.01 40.83
CA TRP A 3 -23.27 12.37 39.49
C TRP A 3 -22.53 13.23 38.46
N GLY A 4 -21.58 12.73 37.66
CA GLY A 4 -21.11 11.35 37.44
C GLY A 4 -19.67 11.34 36.88
N LYS A 5 -18.79 10.48 37.40
CA LYS A 5 -18.51 9.09 37.00
C LYS A 5 -17.48 8.97 35.86
N SER A 6 -16.21 8.96 36.29
CA SER A 6 -15.12 8.18 35.70
C SER A 6 -14.91 6.92 36.55
N GLU A 7 -14.74 5.75 35.95
CA GLU A 7 -13.74 4.74 36.31
C GLU A 7 -13.97 3.42 35.53
N CYS A 8 -12.90 2.90 34.95
CA CYS A 8 -12.81 1.53 34.44
C CYS A 8 -11.65 0.83 35.16
N TRP A 9 -11.95 -0.35 35.69
CA TRP A 9 -11.21 -1.07 36.73
C TRP A 9 -10.13 -2.02 36.19
N ARG A 10 -9.13 -2.30 37.04
CA ARG A 10 -8.07 -3.31 36.87
C ARG A 10 -8.43 -4.65 37.54
N SER A 11 -8.13 -5.75 36.82
CA SER A 11 -7.43 -7.00 37.22
C SER A 11 -7.65 -7.68 38.59
N ALA A 12 -7.85 -9.01 38.59
CA ALA A 12 -6.98 -9.97 39.31
C ALA A 12 -7.27 -11.46 38.98
N VAL A 13 -6.23 -12.28 39.11
CA VAL A 13 -6.11 -13.74 38.86
C VAL A 13 -5.98 -14.48 40.21
N ARG A 14 -6.50 -15.73 40.36
CA ARG A 14 -5.80 -16.97 40.86
C ARG A 14 -6.71 -18.12 41.37
N HIS A 15 -6.44 -19.33 40.83
CA HIS A 15 -6.35 -20.70 41.42
C HIS A 15 -7.57 -21.56 41.87
N ASN A 16 -7.83 -22.61 41.05
CA ASN A 16 -7.78 -24.08 41.28
C ASN A 16 -8.75 -24.93 42.18
N PHE A 17 -9.19 -26.07 41.57
CA PHE A 17 -9.78 -27.36 42.06
C PHE A 17 -11.23 -27.31 42.63
N VAL A 18 -12.22 -28.19 42.31
CA VAL A 18 -12.30 -29.68 42.22
C VAL A 18 -13.48 -30.12 41.31
N MET A 19 -13.35 -31.34 40.74
CA MET A 19 -14.31 -32.18 40.00
C MET A 19 -15.83 -32.06 40.29
N GLY A 20 -16.63 -32.31 39.24
CA GLY A 20 -17.96 -32.95 39.40
C GLY A 20 -18.88 -32.89 38.18
N ARG A 21 -18.99 -34.01 37.45
CA ARG A 21 -20.12 -34.45 36.61
C ARG A 21 -20.51 -33.56 35.39
N ILE A 22 -20.33 -34.11 34.19
CA ILE A 22 -21.38 -34.44 33.20
C ILE A 22 -20.65 -35.14 32.04
N PHE A 23 -20.52 -36.46 32.19
CA PHE A 23 -20.41 -37.41 31.09
C PHE A 23 -21.85 -37.82 30.76
N ILE A 24 -22.15 -38.10 29.47
CA ILE A 24 -23.44 -38.52 28.90
C ILE A 24 -24.27 -37.36 28.30
N GLN A 25 -23.82 -36.83 27.14
CA GLN A 25 -24.69 -36.39 26.03
C GLN A 25 -23.89 -36.18 24.72
N LEU A 26 -22.89 -37.04 24.48
CA LEU A 26 -22.05 -37.03 23.27
C LEU A 26 -22.00 -38.46 22.73
N LEU A 27 -23.10 -38.93 22.15
CA LEU A 27 -23.21 -40.16 21.35
C LEU A 27 -24.66 -40.29 20.88
N LEU A 28 -25.02 -39.60 19.78
CA LEU A 28 -26.12 -39.92 18.84
C LEU A 28 -26.38 -38.73 17.90
N SER A 29 -25.44 -38.42 17.00
CA SER A 29 -25.71 -37.73 15.71
C SER A 29 -24.52 -37.84 14.77
N ALA A 30 -24.07 -39.08 14.54
CA ALA A 30 -23.19 -39.43 13.43
C ALA A 30 -23.87 -40.57 12.68
N LEU A 31 -24.72 -40.22 11.70
CA LEU A 31 -25.24 -41.07 10.61
C LEU A 31 -26.41 -40.32 9.96
N PHE A 32 -26.11 -39.45 8.99
CA PHE A 32 -26.91 -39.15 7.80
C PHE A 32 -26.06 -38.23 6.90
N LEU A 33 -25.04 -38.84 6.28
CA LEU A 33 -24.36 -38.29 5.10
C LEU A 33 -25.24 -38.63 3.90
N GLY A 34 -26.03 -37.64 3.50
CA GLY A 34 -26.85 -37.66 2.30
C GLY A 34 -27.21 -36.21 1.99
N ALA A 35 -26.29 -35.49 1.36
CA ALA A 35 -26.52 -34.14 0.88
C ALA A 35 -27.52 -34.20 -0.29
N SER A 36 -28.81 -34.12 0.04
CA SER A 36 -29.84 -33.81 -0.93
C SER A 36 -29.65 -32.37 -1.37
N PHE A 37 -29.29 -32.16 -2.64
CA PHE A 37 -29.37 -30.87 -3.29
C PHE A 37 -30.84 -30.43 -3.29
N HIS A 38 -31.23 -29.60 -2.32
CA HIS A 38 -32.43 -28.79 -2.40
C HIS A 38 -31.99 -27.38 -2.71
N VAL A 39 -31.97 -27.04 -4.00
CA VAL A 39 -32.14 -25.65 -4.41
C VAL A 39 -33.54 -25.28 -3.94
N SER A 40 -33.64 -24.38 -2.97
CA SER A 40 -34.92 -23.77 -2.61
C SER A 40 -35.54 -23.20 -3.89
N VAL A 41 -36.82 -23.46 -4.15
CA VAL A 41 -37.54 -22.93 -5.34
C VAL A 41 -37.36 -21.40 -5.47
N ALA A 42 -37.19 -20.70 -4.34
CA ALA A 42 -36.92 -19.27 -4.24
C ALA A 42 -35.59 -18.78 -4.88
N GLU A 43 -34.60 -19.65 -5.06
CA GLU A 43 -33.30 -19.30 -5.68
C GLU A 43 -33.30 -19.45 -7.21
N SER A 44 -34.43 -19.89 -7.79
CA SER A 44 -34.57 -20.12 -9.22
C SER A 44 -35.19 -18.91 -9.95
N ALA A 45 -34.94 -18.82 -11.26
CA ALA A 45 -35.57 -17.83 -12.12
C ALA A 45 -37.12 -17.80 -11.97
N ALA A 46 -37.74 -18.97 -11.81
CA ALA A 46 -39.17 -19.13 -11.61
C ALA A 46 -39.62 -18.58 -10.24
N GLY A 47 -38.88 -18.88 -9.17
CA GLY A 47 -39.20 -18.39 -7.82
C GLY A 47 -39.21 -16.85 -7.71
N ILE A 48 -38.32 -16.16 -8.42
CA ILE A 48 -38.30 -14.68 -8.45
C ILE A 48 -39.53 -14.10 -9.18
N VAL A 49 -40.08 -14.80 -10.17
CA VAL A 49 -41.26 -14.31 -10.92
C VAL A 49 -42.55 -14.69 -10.20
N GLU A 50 -42.62 -15.88 -9.59
CA GLU A 50 -43.85 -16.43 -9.02
C GLU A 50 -44.04 -16.11 -7.51
N GLU A 51 -42.96 -16.13 -6.71
CA GLU A 51 -43.04 -16.02 -5.25
C GLU A 51 -42.70 -14.63 -4.74
N TRP A 52 -41.63 -14.01 -5.27
CA TRP A 52 -41.15 -12.70 -4.80
C TRP A 52 -42.21 -11.59 -4.83
N PRO A 53 -43.01 -11.40 -5.90
CA PRO A 53 -44.07 -10.37 -5.92
C PRO A 53 -45.05 -10.50 -4.74
N ASN A 54 -45.51 -11.72 -4.49
CA ASN A 54 -46.49 -12.00 -3.44
C ASN A 54 -45.90 -11.77 -2.04
N MET A 55 -44.65 -12.18 -1.83
CA MET A 55 -43.95 -11.97 -0.56
C MET A 55 -43.65 -10.50 -0.27
N MET A 56 -43.28 -9.73 -1.31
CA MET A 56 -43.05 -8.29 -1.20
C MET A 56 -44.35 -7.56 -0.81
N LEU A 57 -45.47 -7.88 -1.45
CA LEU A 57 -46.77 -7.29 -1.13
C LEU A 57 -47.23 -7.64 0.28
N GLU A 58 -47.07 -8.88 0.71
CA GLU A 58 -47.41 -9.28 2.08
C GLU A 58 -46.55 -8.53 3.12
N ALA A 59 -45.24 -8.44 2.87
CA ALA A 59 -44.34 -7.66 3.71
C ALA A 59 -44.74 -6.18 3.76
N ARG A 60 -45.17 -5.59 2.64
CA ARG A 60 -45.65 -4.20 2.57
C ARG A 60 -46.94 -3.99 3.37
N ARG A 61 -47.90 -4.93 3.28
CA ARG A 61 -49.14 -4.88 4.09
C ARG A 61 -48.85 -4.82 5.57
N GLN A 62 -47.88 -5.60 6.03
CA GLN A 62 -47.49 -5.67 7.45
C GLN A 62 -46.56 -4.53 7.87
N TRP A 63 -45.99 -3.76 6.93
CA TRP A 63 -44.91 -2.82 7.21
C TRP A 63 -45.29 -1.70 8.18
N LYS A 64 -46.49 -1.11 8.02
CA LYS A 64 -46.93 0.03 8.84
C LYS A 64 -47.12 -0.34 10.31
N SER A 65 -47.58 -1.56 10.59
CA SER A 65 -47.82 -2.07 11.94
C SER A 65 -46.61 -2.81 12.54
N ALA A 66 -45.60 -3.13 11.74
CA ALA A 66 -44.41 -3.86 12.19
C ALA A 66 -43.50 -3.01 13.10
N SER A 67 -42.97 -3.64 14.15
CA SER A 67 -41.91 -3.07 14.98
C SER A 67 -40.60 -2.91 14.18
N LYS A 68 -39.67 -2.10 14.71
CA LYS A 68 -38.35 -1.90 14.09
C LYS A 68 -37.59 -3.22 13.88
N ASP A 69 -37.61 -4.10 14.88
CA ASP A 69 -36.95 -5.41 14.78
C ASP A 69 -37.61 -6.30 13.75
N LYS A 70 -38.96 -6.30 13.68
CA LYS A 70 -39.68 -7.10 12.69
C LYS A 70 -39.45 -6.60 11.26
N LYS A 71 -39.33 -5.29 11.06
CA LYS A 71 -38.93 -4.70 9.77
C LYS A 71 -37.54 -5.16 9.36
N ARG A 72 -36.57 -5.14 10.29
CA ARG A 72 -35.20 -5.62 10.04
C ARG A 72 -35.19 -7.11 9.66
N GLU A 73 -35.88 -7.95 10.43
CA GLU A 73 -36.01 -9.39 10.13
C GLU A 73 -36.65 -9.61 8.75
N THR A 74 -37.66 -8.82 8.40
CA THR A 74 -38.34 -8.91 7.09
C THR A 74 -37.40 -8.55 5.95
N ILE A 75 -36.60 -7.49 6.10
CA ILE A 75 -35.57 -7.09 5.13
C ILE A 75 -34.55 -8.22 4.95
N GLU A 76 -33.96 -8.72 6.05
CA GLU A 76 -32.94 -9.77 5.98
C GLU A 76 -33.50 -11.05 5.33
N ARG A 77 -34.74 -11.42 5.66
CA ARG A 77 -35.41 -12.57 5.05
C ARG A 77 -35.62 -12.38 3.54
N LEU A 78 -36.14 -11.23 3.11
CA LEU A 78 -36.39 -10.96 1.69
C LEU A 78 -35.09 -10.89 0.89
N ARG A 79 -34.07 -10.24 1.44
CA ARG A 79 -32.74 -10.16 0.83
C ARG A 79 -32.07 -11.54 0.77
N GLY A 80 -32.17 -12.34 1.83
CA GLY A 80 -31.61 -13.69 1.85
C GLY A 80 -32.30 -14.65 0.88
N GLN A 81 -33.63 -14.55 0.71
CA GLN A 81 -34.38 -15.42 -0.20
C GLN A 81 -34.33 -14.95 -1.66
N PHE A 82 -34.32 -13.63 -1.90
CA PHE A 82 -34.36 -13.04 -3.25
C PHE A 82 -33.28 -11.97 -3.43
N PRO A 83 -31.99 -12.34 -3.29
CA PRO A 83 -30.88 -11.37 -3.27
C PRO A 83 -30.77 -10.56 -4.56
N TRP A 84 -31.01 -11.19 -5.72
CA TRP A 84 -30.95 -10.51 -7.02
C TRP A 84 -32.09 -9.51 -7.20
N ALA A 85 -33.32 -9.90 -6.88
CA ALA A 85 -34.47 -8.99 -6.96
C ALA A 85 -34.33 -7.82 -5.99
N TRP A 86 -33.79 -8.07 -4.80
CA TRP A 86 -33.45 -7.03 -3.82
C TRP A 86 -32.41 -6.04 -4.39
N ASP A 87 -31.32 -6.52 -4.99
CA ASP A 87 -30.33 -5.63 -5.62
C ASP A 87 -30.91 -4.85 -6.80
N TRP A 88 -31.74 -5.44 -7.66
CA TRP A 88 -32.43 -4.70 -8.70
C TRP A 88 -33.29 -3.59 -8.11
N MET A 89 -34.03 -3.85 -7.02
CA MET A 89 -34.80 -2.81 -6.36
C MET A 89 -33.93 -1.65 -5.85
N MET A 90 -32.72 -1.94 -5.35
CA MET A 90 -31.77 -0.90 -4.94
C MET A 90 -31.33 -0.01 -6.09
N GLN A 91 -31.25 -0.56 -7.31
CA GLN A 91 -30.90 0.18 -8.52
C GLN A 91 -32.09 0.95 -9.09
N ASP A 92 -33.24 0.28 -9.23
CA ASP A 92 -34.33 0.72 -10.09
C ASP A 92 -35.44 1.44 -9.33
N PHE A 93 -35.58 1.30 -8.02
CA PHE A 93 -36.62 2.01 -7.27
C PHE A 93 -36.05 3.33 -6.74
N LYS A 94 -36.67 4.45 -7.12
CA LYS A 94 -36.22 5.79 -6.71
C LYS A 94 -36.23 5.91 -5.17
N GLY A 95 -35.06 6.02 -4.55
CA GLY A 95 -34.91 6.06 -3.09
C GLY A 95 -34.78 4.69 -2.42
N GLY A 96 -34.62 3.62 -3.21
CA GLY A 96 -34.35 2.26 -2.75
C GLY A 96 -35.56 1.48 -2.23
N PRO A 97 -35.34 0.23 -1.77
CA PRO A 97 -36.41 -0.68 -1.36
C PRO A 97 -37.20 -0.17 -0.16
N LEU A 98 -36.55 0.53 0.78
CA LEU A 98 -37.23 1.06 1.99
C LEU A 98 -38.33 2.06 1.64
N ARG A 99 -38.07 2.93 0.66
CA ARG A 99 -39.08 3.90 0.20
C ARG A 99 -40.28 3.22 -0.46
N TRP A 100 -40.08 2.07 -1.08
CA TRP A 100 -41.18 1.26 -1.62
C TRP A 100 -42.09 0.73 -0.50
N PHE A 101 -41.51 0.20 0.58
CA PHE A 101 -42.28 -0.24 1.74
C PHE A 101 -43.02 0.89 2.46
N GLU A 102 -42.43 2.08 2.51
CA GLU A 102 -42.99 3.25 3.20
C GLU A 102 -43.97 4.07 2.34
N GLY A 103 -43.86 3.95 1.01
CA GLY A 103 -44.64 4.73 0.05
C GLY A 103 -46.14 4.46 0.13
N ALA A 104 -46.94 5.51 -0.03
CA ALA A 104 -48.38 5.39 -0.18
C ALA A 104 -48.74 4.54 -1.41
N ASP A 105 -49.85 3.81 -1.34
CA ASP A 105 -50.32 2.90 -2.41
C ASP A 105 -50.63 3.63 -3.73
N SER A 106 -50.70 4.97 -3.73
CA SER A 106 -50.98 5.80 -4.90
C SER A 106 -49.75 6.23 -5.71
N VAL A 107 -48.52 5.94 -5.27
CA VAL A 107 -47.30 6.39 -5.95
C VAL A 107 -46.87 5.37 -7.01
N ASP A 108 -46.66 5.80 -8.27
CA ASP A 108 -46.24 4.97 -9.42
C ASP A 108 -44.75 4.52 -9.35
N LEU A 109 -44.32 3.89 -8.25
CA LEU A 109 -42.92 3.47 -8.07
C LEU A 109 -42.54 2.30 -8.98
N GLU A 110 -43.40 1.29 -9.07
CA GLU A 110 -43.26 0.08 -9.86
C GLU A 110 -43.21 0.43 -11.35
N LYS A 111 -44.15 1.25 -11.81
CA LYS A 111 -44.18 1.74 -13.20
C LYS A 111 -42.92 2.50 -13.56
N SER A 112 -42.41 3.33 -12.64
CA SER A 112 -41.16 4.07 -12.85
C SER A 112 -39.93 3.14 -12.91
N ALA A 113 -39.89 2.10 -12.07
CA ALA A 113 -38.82 1.11 -12.08
C ALA A 113 -38.85 0.29 -13.39
N ILE A 114 -40.02 -0.20 -13.81
CA ILE A 114 -40.21 -0.91 -15.08
C ILE A 114 -39.80 -0.01 -16.25
N GLY A 115 -40.22 1.25 -16.26
CA GLY A 115 -39.85 2.20 -17.31
C GLY A 115 -38.33 2.34 -17.49
N ARG A 116 -37.55 2.41 -16.39
CA ARG A 116 -36.08 2.42 -16.43
C ARG A 116 -35.50 1.14 -17.02
N VAL A 117 -36.02 -0.02 -16.61
CA VAL A 117 -35.58 -1.33 -17.15
C VAL A 117 -35.86 -1.43 -18.64
N LEU A 118 -37.04 -1.01 -19.09
CA LEU A 118 -37.45 -1.05 -20.50
C LEU A 118 -36.67 -0.06 -21.37
N GLU A 119 -36.33 1.11 -20.83
CA GLU A 119 -35.48 2.10 -21.49
C GLU A 119 -34.10 1.50 -21.78
N GLU A 120 -33.48 0.83 -20.80
CA GLU A 120 -32.18 0.17 -20.98
C GLU A 120 -32.26 -1.00 -21.96
N LEU A 121 -33.30 -1.83 -21.88
CA LEU A 121 -33.50 -2.97 -22.77
C LEU A 121 -33.70 -2.55 -24.24
N GLY A 122 -34.19 -1.34 -24.50
CA GLY A 122 -34.45 -0.84 -25.83
C GLY A 122 -35.30 -1.83 -26.64
N ALA A 123 -34.80 -2.27 -27.79
CA ALA A 123 -35.50 -3.22 -28.67
C ALA A 123 -35.79 -4.58 -28.01
N ALA A 124 -34.90 -5.09 -27.15
CA ALA A 124 -35.11 -6.34 -26.43
C ALA A 124 -36.29 -6.25 -25.44
N GLY A 125 -36.70 -5.03 -25.07
CA GLY A 125 -37.83 -4.76 -24.17
C GLY A 125 -39.19 -4.73 -24.85
N ALA A 126 -39.33 -5.05 -26.15
CA ALA A 126 -40.56 -4.85 -26.91
C ALA A 126 -41.77 -5.62 -26.34
N GLU A 127 -41.61 -6.90 -26.01
CA GLU A 127 -42.69 -7.72 -25.46
C GLU A 127 -43.13 -7.22 -24.07
N PHE A 128 -42.18 -6.80 -23.24
CA PHE A 128 -42.46 -6.26 -21.93
C PHE A 128 -43.12 -4.87 -21.99
N ARG A 129 -42.82 -4.06 -23.02
CA ARG A 129 -43.54 -2.80 -23.28
C ARG A 129 -45.01 -3.03 -23.61
N VAL A 130 -45.33 -4.04 -24.41
CA VAL A 130 -46.72 -4.42 -24.69
C VAL A 130 -47.43 -4.84 -23.40
N LYS A 131 -46.80 -5.68 -22.58
CA LYS A 131 -47.35 -6.07 -21.26
C LYS A 131 -47.55 -4.86 -20.34
N TYR A 132 -46.60 -3.93 -20.30
CA TYR A 132 -46.69 -2.69 -19.52
C TYR A 132 -47.90 -1.84 -19.93
N GLU A 133 -48.08 -1.63 -21.24
CA GLU A 133 -49.21 -0.87 -21.79
C GLU A 133 -50.54 -1.54 -21.50
N GLN A 134 -50.61 -2.87 -21.59
CA GLN A 134 -51.81 -3.65 -21.26
C GLN A 134 -52.19 -3.51 -19.77
N LEU A 135 -51.23 -3.63 -18.85
CA LEU A 135 -51.51 -3.42 -17.42
C LEU A 135 -51.98 -1.99 -17.14
N ALA A 136 -51.38 -1.01 -17.82
CA ALA A 136 -51.75 0.39 -17.69
C ALA A 136 -53.17 0.65 -18.24
N SER A 137 -53.50 0.14 -19.43
CA SER A 137 -54.80 0.31 -20.07
C SER A 137 -55.92 -0.40 -19.31
N ASN A 138 -55.62 -1.52 -18.67
CA ASN A 138 -56.57 -2.28 -17.86
C ASN A 138 -56.82 -1.66 -16.46
N GLY A 139 -56.15 -0.55 -16.13
CA GLY A 139 -56.34 0.15 -14.85
C GLY A 139 -55.87 -0.66 -13.65
N VAL A 140 -54.83 -1.51 -13.81
CA VAL A 140 -54.31 -2.36 -12.72
C VAL A 140 -53.75 -1.47 -11.60
N PRO A 141 -54.15 -1.67 -10.32
CA PRO A 141 -53.71 -0.84 -9.20
C PRO A 141 -52.19 -0.83 -9.00
N ASN A 142 -51.65 0.27 -8.48
CA ASN A 142 -50.19 0.49 -8.30
C ASN A 142 -49.50 -0.45 -7.29
N ASN A 143 -50.24 -1.30 -6.57
CA ASN A 143 -49.70 -2.25 -5.58
C ASN A 143 -50.17 -3.68 -5.87
N ASP A 144 -50.28 -4.02 -7.16
CA ASP A 144 -50.68 -5.34 -7.65
C ASP A 144 -49.46 -6.21 -8.00
N ALA A 145 -49.57 -7.52 -7.80
CA ALA A 145 -48.50 -8.47 -8.07
C ALA A 145 -48.10 -8.47 -9.55
N ALA A 146 -49.02 -8.15 -10.46
CA ALA A 146 -48.75 -8.09 -11.90
C ALA A 146 -47.65 -7.08 -12.26
N TRP A 147 -47.56 -5.94 -11.57
CA TRP A 147 -46.51 -4.95 -11.81
C TRP A 147 -45.14 -5.47 -11.37
N LEU A 148 -45.04 -6.06 -10.18
CA LEU A 148 -43.80 -6.65 -9.67
C LEU A 148 -43.37 -7.87 -10.50
N THR A 149 -44.32 -8.66 -10.99
CA THR A 149 -44.07 -9.79 -11.90
C THR A 149 -43.45 -9.30 -13.20
N LEU A 150 -44.08 -8.30 -13.87
CA LEU A 150 -43.54 -7.71 -15.09
C LEU A 150 -42.14 -7.10 -14.87
N TYR A 151 -41.95 -6.41 -13.74
CA TYR A 151 -40.65 -5.89 -13.37
C TYR A 151 -39.60 -7.01 -13.24
N ALA A 152 -39.92 -8.08 -12.53
CA ALA A 152 -39.02 -9.23 -12.36
C ALA A 152 -38.67 -9.90 -13.70
N GLU A 153 -39.66 -10.12 -14.58
CA GLU A 153 -39.43 -10.67 -15.92
C GLU A 153 -38.50 -9.77 -16.76
N ALA A 154 -38.79 -8.46 -16.83
CA ALA A 154 -37.97 -7.52 -17.59
C ALA A 154 -36.56 -7.39 -17.00
N ALA A 155 -36.43 -7.39 -15.67
CA ALA A 155 -35.13 -7.31 -14.99
C ALA A 155 -34.28 -8.57 -15.23
N GLN A 156 -34.90 -9.75 -15.33
CA GLN A 156 -34.20 -10.99 -15.72
C GLN A 156 -33.63 -10.90 -17.14
N GLU A 157 -34.39 -10.34 -18.08
CA GLU A 157 -33.89 -10.15 -19.44
C GLU A 157 -32.76 -9.13 -19.48
N ARG A 158 -32.88 -8.01 -18.74
CA ARG A 158 -31.78 -7.02 -18.62
C ARG A 158 -30.52 -7.67 -18.05
N ARG A 159 -30.67 -8.48 -17.01
CA ARG A 159 -29.56 -9.23 -16.41
C ARG A 159 -28.89 -10.16 -17.42
N ARG A 160 -29.65 -10.85 -18.28
CA ARG A 160 -29.10 -11.69 -19.35
C ARG A 160 -28.18 -10.90 -20.28
N HIS A 161 -28.61 -9.70 -20.69
CA HIS A 161 -27.79 -8.80 -21.51
C HIS A 161 -26.53 -8.34 -20.78
N ARG A 162 -26.66 -7.86 -19.53
CA ARG A 162 -25.52 -7.39 -18.73
C ARG A 162 -24.49 -8.49 -18.45
N LEU A 163 -24.92 -9.74 -18.28
CA LEU A 163 -24.03 -10.85 -17.95
C LEU A 163 -23.42 -11.56 -19.16
N ALA A 164 -23.71 -11.15 -20.39
CA ALA A 164 -23.21 -11.84 -21.60
C ALA A 164 -21.68 -12.03 -21.59
N THR A 165 -20.91 -11.04 -21.14
CA THR A 165 -19.45 -11.13 -21.02
C THR A 165 -19.03 -12.08 -19.91
N VAL A 166 -19.69 -12.05 -18.75
CA VAL A 166 -19.40 -12.99 -17.64
C VAL A 166 -19.64 -14.42 -18.07
N LEU A 167 -20.78 -14.70 -18.71
CA LEU A 167 -21.14 -16.06 -19.14
C LEU A 167 -20.20 -16.61 -20.21
N SER A 168 -19.67 -15.75 -21.08
CA SER A 168 -18.73 -16.16 -22.12
C SER A 168 -17.28 -16.24 -21.66
N ARG A 169 -16.82 -15.35 -20.77
CA ARG A 169 -15.40 -15.22 -20.40
C ARG A 169 -15.06 -15.68 -18.99
N ALA A 170 -15.99 -15.60 -18.06
CA ALA A 170 -15.77 -15.90 -16.64
C ALA A 170 -16.95 -16.70 -16.02
N PRO A 171 -17.41 -17.81 -16.64
CA PRO A 171 -18.54 -18.58 -16.11
C PRO A 171 -18.23 -19.30 -14.79
N ARG A 172 -16.96 -19.35 -14.40
CA ARG A 172 -16.51 -19.90 -13.12
C ARG A 172 -15.61 -18.88 -12.44
N ILE A 173 -15.86 -18.59 -11.16
CA ILE A 173 -15.18 -17.51 -10.42
C ILE A 173 -14.82 -18.04 -9.03
N VAL A 174 -13.53 -18.01 -8.68
CA VAL A 174 -13.07 -18.24 -7.31
C VAL A 174 -13.18 -16.95 -6.53
N PHE A 175 -13.57 -17.05 -5.26
CA PHE A 175 -13.61 -15.93 -4.33
C PHE A 175 -13.44 -16.43 -2.89
N ALA A 176 -13.09 -15.53 -1.97
CA ALA A 176 -12.92 -15.85 -0.56
C ALA A 176 -14.00 -15.17 0.29
N LYS A 177 -14.50 -15.87 1.32
CA LYS A 177 -15.40 -15.33 2.34
C LYS A 177 -14.63 -15.20 3.64
N TYR A 178 -14.52 -13.98 4.18
CA TYR A 178 -13.88 -13.73 5.47
C TYR A 178 -14.29 -12.35 5.99
N ARG A 179 -14.05 -12.08 7.27
CA ARG A 179 -14.37 -10.78 7.88
C ARG A 179 -13.39 -9.72 7.37
N THR A 180 -13.88 -8.53 7.06
CA THR A 180 -13.04 -7.49 6.45
C THR A 180 -11.93 -7.07 7.43
N ILE A 181 -10.67 -7.18 6.98
CA ILE A 181 -9.52 -6.71 7.76
C ILE A 181 -9.57 -5.18 7.82
N ARG A 182 -9.50 -4.64 9.04
CA ARG A 182 -9.63 -3.20 9.32
C ARG A 182 -8.38 -2.68 10.03
N PRO A 183 -7.31 -2.44 9.26
CA PRO A 183 -6.07 -1.95 9.83
C PRO A 183 -6.13 -0.46 10.15
N SER A 184 -5.17 0.03 10.95
CA SER A 184 -5.03 1.48 11.15
C SER A 184 -4.61 2.20 9.86
N PHE A 185 -3.97 1.46 8.94
CA PHE A 185 -3.53 1.91 7.62
C PHE A 185 -3.75 0.80 6.60
N PHE A 186 -4.13 1.11 5.37
CA PHE A 186 -4.67 0.12 4.43
C PHE A 186 -3.76 -1.11 4.19
N ALA A 187 -2.44 -0.99 4.34
CA ALA A 187 -1.49 -2.05 4.02
C ALA A 187 -1.24 -3.07 5.15
N TYR A 188 -1.59 -2.77 6.41
CA TYR A 188 -1.20 -3.61 7.56
C TYR A 188 -2.09 -4.86 7.68
N THR A 189 -1.79 -5.91 6.93
CA THR A 189 -2.64 -7.11 6.85
C THR A 189 -1.87 -8.43 7.01
N GLU A 190 -0.60 -8.33 7.41
CA GLU A 190 0.38 -9.43 7.52
C GLU A 190 0.04 -10.41 8.65
N GLY A 191 -0.48 -9.91 9.78
CA GLY A 191 -0.88 -10.73 10.92
C GLY A 191 0.24 -11.64 11.46
N GLN A 192 1.49 -11.19 11.49
CA GLN A 192 2.64 -12.00 11.92
C GLN A 192 2.47 -12.55 13.35
N SER A 193 2.88 -13.80 13.57
CA SER A 193 2.86 -14.48 14.87
C SER A 193 3.66 -13.72 15.93
N ASP A 194 4.81 -13.15 15.53
CA ASP A 194 5.67 -12.31 16.34
C ASP A 194 5.57 -10.81 16.02
N ALA A 195 4.42 -10.34 15.53
CA ALA A 195 4.20 -8.93 15.22
C ALA A 195 4.58 -7.98 16.38
N GLN A 196 5.23 -6.88 16.03
CA GLN A 196 5.71 -5.82 16.92
C GLN A 196 4.57 -4.94 17.45
N HIS A 197 3.46 -4.85 16.71
CA HIS A 197 2.30 -4.07 17.12
C HIS A 197 0.98 -4.63 16.56
N GLU A 198 0.62 -4.33 15.31
CA GLU A 198 -0.66 -4.75 14.74
C GLU A 198 -0.64 -6.21 14.30
N ARG A 199 -1.59 -7.00 14.81
CA ARG A 199 -1.65 -8.44 14.59
C ARG A 199 -3.02 -8.89 14.10
N HIS A 200 -3.38 -8.40 12.91
CA HIS A 200 -4.69 -8.66 12.30
C HIS A 200 -4.83 -10.13 11.90
N PHE A 201 -5.64 -10.87 12.66
CA PHE A 201 -6.02 -12.24 12.36
C PHE A 201 -7.49 -12.44 12.74
N LEU A 202 -8.32 -12.69 11.73
CA LEU A 202 -9.76 -12.88 11.88
C LEU A 202 -10.09 -14.29 11.37
N PRO A 203 -10.13 -15.31 12.25
CA PRO A 203 -10.37 -16.69 11.85
C PRO A 203 -11.81 -16.89 11.37
N GLY A 204 -12.02 -17.94 10.58
CA GLY A 204 -13.31 -18.24 9.98
C GLY A 204 -13.38 -17.75 8.54
N SER A 205 -12.79 -18.55 7.65
CA SER A 205 -12.68 -18.21 6.23
C SER A 205 -13.05 -19.38 5.33
N VAL A 206 -13.56 -19.06 4.15
CA VAL A 206 -14.01 -20.04 3.17
C VAL A 206 -13.55 -19.64 1.78
N LEU A 207 -12.81 -20.52 1.11
CA LEU A 207 -12.51 -20.41 -0.31
C LEU A 207 -13.60 -21.10 -1.11
N CYS A 208 -14.21 -20.39 -2.06
CA CYS A 208 -15.39 -20.81 -2.78
C CYS A 208 -15.17 -20.76 -4.29
N LEU A 209 -15.92 -21.59 -5.02
CA LEU A 209 -16.11 -21.49 -6.46
C LEU A 209 -17.56 -21.18 -6.76
N LEU A 210 -17.82 -20.09 -7.47
CA LEU A 210 -19.08 -19.78 -8.12
C LEU A 210 -19.06 -20.37 -9.53
N GLU A 211 -20.09 -21.12 -9.89
CA GLU A 211 -20.31 -21.67 -11.24
C GLU A 211 -21.64 -21.14 -11.77
N MET A 212 -21.59 -20.41 -12.90
CA MET A 212 -22.77 -19.84 -13.54
C MET A 212 -23.58 -20.93 -14.24
N ASP A 213 -24.89 -20.94 -13.99
CA ASP A 213 -25.90 -21.80 -14.58
C ASP A 213 -27.01 -20.89 -15.16
N GLY A 214 -26.94 -20.64 -16.47
CA GLY A 214 -27.71 -19.57 -17.11
C GLY A 214 -27.27 -18.21 -16.57
N ILE A 215 -28.21 -17.38 -16.10
CA ILE A 215 -27.93 -16.03 -15.57
C ILE A 215 -27.76 -15.98 -14.04
N TYR A 216 -27.80 -17.15 -13.38
CA TYR A 216 -27.63 -17.30 -11.93
C TYR A 216 -26.40 -18.17 -11.65
N GLY A 217 -25.90 -18.20 -10.43
CA GLY A 217 -24.71 -18.97 -10.08
C GLY A 217 -24.92 -19.84 -8.86
N LYS A 218 -24.29 -21.01 -8.86
CA LYS A 218 -24.24 -21.95 -7.74
C LYS A 218 -22.86 -21.88 -7.10
N THR A 219 -22.81 -21.82 -5.77
CA THR A 219 -21.54 -21.77 -5.04
C THR A 219 -21.21 -23.12 -4.43
N ARG A 220 -19.97 -23.58 -4.63
CA ARG A 220 -19.40 -24.72 -3.88
C ARG A 220 -18.20 -24.29 -3.06
N ILE A 221 -18.01 -24.95 -1.92
CA ILE A 221 -16.84 -24.74 -1.06
C ILE A 221 -15.66 -25.52 -1.63
N LEU A 222 -14.51 -24.85 -1.80
CA LEU A 222 -13.23 -25.48 -2.15
C LEU A 222 -12.43 -25.84 -0.90
N LEU A 223 -12.40 -24.93 0.08
CA LEU A 223 -11.70 -25.10 1.35
C LEU A 223 -12.40 -24.25 2.41
N GLU A 224 -12.68 -24.83 3.58
CA GLU A 224 -13.18 -24.11 4.75
C GLU A 224 -12.21 -24.32 5.91
N ASP A 225 -11.82 -23.21 6.56
CA ASP A 225 -11.10 -23.26 7.82
C ASP A 225 -11.73 -22.30 8.81
N ARG A 226 -12.39 -22.88 9.83
CA ARG A 226 -13.06 -22.12 10.90
C ARG A 226 -12.09 -21.54 11.92
N THR A 227 -10.86 -22.05 11.95
CA THR A 227 -9.82 -21.67 12.90
C THR A 227 -8.74 -20.80 12.26
N GLY A 228 -8.62 -20.85 10.94
CA GLY A 228 -7.66 -20.09 10.14
C GLY A 228 -8.29 -19.00 9.28
N ALA A 229 -7.42 -18.32 8.55
CA ALA A 229 -7.72 -17.26 7.60
C ALA A 229 -7.13 -17.60 6.22
N ILE A 230 -8.00 -17.70 5.21
CA ILE A 230 -7.71 -17.96 3.80
C ILE A 230 -8.05 -16.70 3.01
N ARG A 231 -7.12 -16.26 2.17
CA ARG A 231 -7.26 -15.04 1.36
C ARG A 231 -6.40 -15.10 0.10
N ASP A 232 -6.53 -14.07 -0.72
CA ASP A 232 -5.72 -13.77 -1.90
C ASP A 232 -5.66 -14.90 -2.96
N PRO A 233 -6.82 -15.36 -3.49
CA PRO A 233 -6.82 -16.35 -4.55
C PRO A 233 -6.17 -15.80 -5.83
N ALA A 234 -5.40 -16.63 -6.53
CA ALA A 234 -4.82 -16.31 -7.84
C ALA A 234 -4.74 -17.55 -8.75
N VAL A 235 -5.38 -17.48 -9.92
CA VAL A 235 -5.52 -18.60 -10.85
C VAL A 235 -4.40 -18.58 -11.90
N SER A 236 -3.83 -19.74 -12.20
CA SER A 236 -2.82 -19.95 -13.24
C SER A 236 -3.34 -19.60 -14.63
N TYR A 237 -2.44 -19.33 -15.58
CA TYR A 237 -2.82 -18.95 -16.95
C TYR A 237 -3.63 -20.03 -17.69
N ASP A 238 -3.39 -21.31 -17.37
CA ASP A 238 -4.13 -22.46 -17.91
C ASP A 238 -5.40 -22.82 -17.10
N ALA A 239 -5.67 -22.07 -16.03
CA ALA A 239 -6.76 -22.29 -15.08
C ALA A 239 -6.78 -23.65 -14.37
N ARG A 240 -5.65 -24.35 -14.29
CA ARG A 240 -5.53 -25.66 -13.64
C ARG A 240 -5.07 -25.58 -12.19
N THR A 241 -4.44 -24.50 -11.78
CA THR A 241 -3.88 -24.34 -10.44
C THR A 241 -4.31 -23.01 -9.82
N LEU A 242 -4.76 -23.08 -8.57
CA LEU A 242 -5.15 -21.94 -7.75
C LEU A 242 -4.12 -21.73 -6.64
N LEU A 243 -3.52 -20.55 -6.59
CA LEU A 243 -2.75 -20.08 -5.43
C LEU A 243 -3.66 -19.39 -4.44
N PHE A 244 -3.31 -19.43 -3.16
CA PHE A 244 -3.95 -18.67 -2.09
C PHE A 244 -2.99 -18.56 -0.89
N ALA A 245 -3.24 -17.56 -0.03
CA ALA A 245 -2.54 -17.41 1.24
C ALA A 245 -3.40 -18.01 2.38
N TRP A 246 -2.78 -18.78 3.27
CA TRP A 246 -3.49 -19.42 4.40
C TRP A 246 -2.64 -19.38 5.67
N LYS A 247 -3.25 -18.86 6.75
CA LYS A 247 -2.72 -18.86 8.12
C LYS A 247 -3.67 -19.65 9.01
N LYS A 248 -3.19 -20.69 9.69
CA LYS A 248 -4.03 -21.63 10.45
C LYS A 248 -4.21 -21.26 11.92
N ALA A 249 -3.29 -20.49 12.48
CA ALA A 249 -3.30 -20.13 13.89
C ALA A 249 -2.69 -18.74 14.13
N LEU A 250 -3.01 -18.13 15.27
CA LEU A 250 -2.58 -16.77 15.60
C LEU A 250 -1.07 -16.71 15.91
N ASN A 251 -0.57 -17.56 16.82
CA ASN A 251 0.81 -17.49 17.31
C ASN A 251 1.72 -18.61 16.74
N GLU A 252 1.12 -19.70 16.28
CA GLU A 252 1.82 -20.93 15.91
C GLU A 252 2.03 -21.07 14.40
N ASP A 253 1.49 -20.13 13.62
CA ASP A 253 1.55 -20.14 12.16
C ASP A 253 1.53 -18.71 11.62
N ASP A 254 1.84 -18.53 10.34
CA ASP A 254 1.74 -17.27 9.61
C ASP A 254 1.10 -17.48 8.24
N TYR A 255 0.83 -16.41 7.49
CA TYR A 255 0.34 -16.60 6.11
C TYR A 255 1.44 -17.25 5.29
N HIS A 256 1.08 -18.34 4.62
CA HIS A 256 1.93 -19.03 3.66
C HIS A 256 1.18 -19.23 2.35
N ILE A 257 1.93 -19.31 1.25
CA ILE A 257 1.36 -19.58 -0.06
C ILE A 257 1.11 -21.07 -0.22
N TYR A 258 -0.07 -21.42 -0.71
CA TYR A 258 -0.48 -22.78 -1.06
C TYR A 258 -0.94 -22.82 -2.51
N ALA A 259 -0.77 -23.97 -3.15
CA ALA A 259 -1.32 -24.29 -4.46
C ALA A 259 -2.37 -25.39 -4.34
N MET A 260 -3.49 -25.24 -5.02
CA MET A 260 -4.55 -26.22 -5.18
C MET A 260 -4.70 -26.60 -6.65
N GLU A 261 -4.70 -27.89 -6.93
CA GLU A 261 -5.08 -28.42 -8.25
C GLU A 261 -6.61 -28.35 -8.39
N MET A 262 -7.10 -27.67 -9.44
CA MET A 262 -8.52 -27.38 -9.59
C MET A 262 -9.38 -28.62 -9.89
N GLU A 263 -8.80 -29.64 -10.52
CA GLU A 263 -9.49 -30.88 -10.87
C GLU A 263 -9.65 -31.81 -9.65
N THR A 264 -8.58 -32.01 -8.89
CA THR A 264 -8.54 -32.99 -7.79
C THR A 264 -8.83 -32.37 -6.42
N GLY A 265 -8.69 -31.05 -6.28
CA GLY A 265 -8.72 -30.36 -4.99
C GLY A 265 -7.47 -30.60 -4.13
N LYS A 266 -6.42 -31.25 -4.66
CA LYS A 266 -5.19 -31.53 -3.91
C LYS A 266 -4.45 -30.23 -3.60
N ILE A 267 -4.15 -30.01 -2.32
CA ILE A 267 -3.45 -28.83 -1.82
C ILE A 267 -1.99 -29.17 -1.49
N ARG A 268 -1.07 -28.28 -1.88
CA ARG A 268 0.36 -28.31 -1.52
C ARG A 268 0.78 -26.96 -0.95
N GLN A 269 1.56 -26.97 0.13
CA GLN A 269 2.18 -25.76 0.67
C GLN A 269 3.42 -25.40 -0.15
N ILE A 270 3.57 -24.11 -0.49
CA ILE A 270 4.68 -23.56 -1.29
C ILE A 270 5.72 -22.91 -0.41
N THR A 271 5.29 -22.03 0.51
CA THR A 271 6.19 -21.30 1.41
C THR A 271 5.96 -21.72 2.86
N SER A 272 6.97 -21.48 3.71
CA SER A 272 6.90 -21.83 5.13
C SER A 272 7.86 -20.98 5.98
N GLY A 273 7.57 -20.86 7.26
CA GLY A 273 8.46 -20.26 8.26
C GLY A 273 7.68 -19.50 9.33
N LEU A 274 8.12 -19.60 10.59
CA LEU A 274 7.47 -18.86 11.67
C LEU A 274 8.05 -17.45 11.82
N GLY A 275 7.18 -16.50 12.12
CA GLY A 275 7.48 -15.06 12.18
C GLY A 275 7.59 -14.42 10.80
N VAL A 276 7.04 -15.04 9.75
CA VAL A 276 7.08 -14.50 8.38
C VAL A 276 5.77 -14.78 7.66
N ALA A 277 5.10 -13.72 7.24
CA ALA A 277 3.89 -13.78 6.42
C ALA A 277 4.24 -13.59 4.95
N ASP A 278 3.80 -14.54 4.12
CA ASP A 278 3.84 -14.55 2.65
C ASP A 278 2.37 -14.56 2.14
N TYR A 279 1.99 -13.57 1.34
CA TYR A 279 0.59 -13.33 0.93
C TYR A 279 0.49 -12.58 -0.41
N GLU A 280 -0.72 -12.37 -0.93
CA GLU A 280 -0.96 -11.72 -2.25
C GLU A 280 -0.15 -12.35 -3.41
N PRO A 281 -0.29 -13.67 -3.68
CA PRO A 281 0.45 -14.32 -4.76
C PRO A 281 -0.08 -13.95 -6.15
N ALA A 282 0.80 -13.99 -7.15
CA ALA A 282 0.46 -13.96 -8.57
C ALA A 282 1.41 -14.84 -9.39
N TRP A 283 0.90 -15.35 -10.52
CA TRP A 283 1.68 -16.16 -11.46
C TRP A 283 2.47 -15.29 -12.42
N LEU A 284 3.78 -15.53 -12.50
CA LEU A 284 4.65 -14.95 -13.51
C LEU A 284 4.57 -15.75 -14.84
N PRO A 285 4.84 -15.11 -15.98
CA PRO A 285 4.75 -15.77 -17.30
C PRO A 285 5.71 -16.95 -17.48
N ASN A 286 6.80 -17.01 -16.71
CA ASN A 286 7.75 -18.12 -16.72
C ASN A 286 7.37 -19.29 -15.80
N GLY A 287 6.20 -19.25 -15.16
CA GLY A 287 5.74 -20.27 -14.21
C GLY A 287 6.22 -20.08 -12.77
N ASP A 288 7.04 -19.05 -12.49
CA ASP A 288 7.35 -18.66 -11.11
C ASP A 288 6.15 -17.98 -10.43
N ILE A 289 6.26 -17.83 -9.12
CA ILE A 289 5.29 -17.13 -8.28
C ILE A 289 5.94 -15.84 -7.77
N VAL A 290 5.20 -14.73 -7.82
CA VAL A 290 5.55 -13.46 -7.14
C VAL A 290 4.55 -13.21 -6.02
N PHE A 291 4.98 -12.67 -4.88
CA PHE A 291 4.14 -12.45 -3.71
C PHE A 291 4.69 -11.36 -2.79
N ALA A 292 3.86 -10.81 -1.91
CA ALA A 292 4.28 -9.91 -0.83
C ALA A 292 4.78 -10.74 0.36
N SER A 293 5.89 -10.32 0.97
CA SER A 293 6.48 -11.02 2.11
C SER A 293 7.20 -10.10 3.07
N THR A 294 7.08 -10.44 4.34
CA THR A 294 7.69 -9.75 5.49
C THR A 294 9.10 -10.25 5.85
N ARG A 295 9.67 -11.13 5.02
CA ARG A 295 11.00 -11.71 5.23
C ARG A 295 12.14 -10.67 5.26
N CYS A 296 11.88 -9.43 4.85
CA CYS A 296 12.84 -8.34 4.94
C CYS A 296 13.14 -7.88 6.37
N VAL A 297 12.25 -8.19 7.32
CA VAL A 297 12.34 -7.81 8.74
C VAL A 297 12.68 -6.33 8.90
N GLN A 298 11.70 -5.50 8.57
CA GLN A 298 11.75 -4.06 8.67
C GLN A 298 10.50 -3.59 9.42
N THR A 299 10.59 -2.46 10.11
CA THR A 299 9.44 -1.80 10.73
C THR A 299 9.16 -0.51 10.00
N VAL A 300 7.88 -0.23 9.78
CA VAL A 300 7.44 1.00 9.15
C VAL A 300 7.90 2.23 9.91
N ASP A 301 8.18 3.28 9.17
CA ASP A 301 8.79 4.47 9.75
C ASP A 301 7.84 5.25 10.64
N CYS A 302 6.58 5.32 10.20
CA CYS A 302 5.54 6.14 10.79
C CYS A 302 4.74 5.44 11.89
N TRP A 303 5.04 4.17 12.16
CA TRP A 303 4.31 3.33 13.11
C TRP A 303 5.19 2.17 13.63
N TRP A 304 4.60 1.16 14.27
CA TRP A 304 5.34 0.03 14.87
C TRP A 304 4.98 -1.33 14.27
N THR A 305 4.58 -1.36 12.99
CA THR A 305 4.18 -2.57 12.26
C THR A 305 5.25 -3.04 11.28
N GLU A 306 5.23 -4.31 10.92
CA GLU A 306 6.14 -4.93 9.96
C GLU A 306 5.94 -4.40 8.54
N VAL A 307 7.00 -4.49 7.76
CA VAL A 307 7.00 -4.14 6.34
C VAL A 307 6.96 -5.39 5.48
N SER A 308 6.21 -5.32 4.39
CA SER A 308 6.19 -6.32 3.32
C SER A 308 6.84 -5.80 2.06
N ASN A 309 7.55 -6.68 1.36
CA ASN A 309 8.25 -6.41 0.10
C ASN A 309 7.95 -7.50 -0.93
N ILE A 310 8.31 -7.28 -2.19
CA ILE A 310 8.02 -8.24 -3.27
C ILE A 310 9.11 -9.33 -3.33
N TYR A 311 8.68 -10.59 -3.29
CA TYR A 311 9.53 -11.79 -3.38
C TYR A 311 9.05 -12.71 -4.51
N THR A 312 9.92 -13.63 -4.91
CA THR A 312 9.59 -14.68 -5.89
C THR A 312 10.21 -16.02 -5.51
N CYS A 313 9.58 -17.10 -5.93
CA CYS A 313 10.10 -18.48 -5.93
C CYS A 313 9.56 -19.23 -7.16
N ASP A 314 10.08 -20.42 -7.45
CA ASP A 314 9.46 -21.29 -8.44
C ASP A 314 8.15 -21.91 -7.92
N SER A 315 7.41 -22.62 -8.79
CA SER A 315 6.15 -23.28 -8.43
C SER A 315 6.29 -24.31 -7.29
N GLU A 316 7.50 -24.78 -7.01
CA GLU A 316 7.80 -25.74 -5.94
C GLU A 316 8.32 -25.06 -4.66
N GLY A 317 8.37 -23.73 -4.61
CA GLY A 317 8.84 -22.96 -3.46
C GLY A 317 10.38 -22.85 -3.37
N ARG A 318 11.11 -23.32 -4.37
CA ARG A 318 12.58 -23.22 -4.42
C ARG A 318 13.02 -21.85 -4.94
N PHE A 319 14.29 -21.53 -4.70
CA PHE A 319 14.93 -20.30 -5.20
C PHE A 319 14.26 -19.01 -4.72
N LEU A 320 13.72 -19.05 -3.49
CA LEU A 320 13.06 -17.91 -2.85
C LEU A 320 14.02 -16.74 -2.72
N ARG A 321 13.64 -15.57 -3.24
CA ARG A 321 14.44 -14.34 -3.20
C ARG A 321 13.59 -13.07 -3.35
N ARG A 322 14.07 -11.97 -2.79
CA ARG A 322 13.51 -10.63 -2.78
C ARG A 322 13.79 -9.92 -4.11
N LEU A 323 12.78 -9.32 -4.71
CA LEU A 323 12.86 -8.55 -5.96
C LEU A 323 13.01 -7.04 -5.73
N GLY A 324 12.39 -6.47 -4.69
CA GLY A 324 12.50 -5.05 -4.36
C GLY A 324 13.05 -4.83 -2.95
N VAL A 325 13.89 -3.82 -2.75
CA VAL A 325 14.41 -3.43 -1.42
C VAL A 325 13.83 -2.08 -1.03
N ASP A 326 12.57 -2.11 -0.60
CA ASP A 326 11.77 -0.93 -0.30
C ASP A 326 11.74 -0.63 1.20
N GLN A 327 11.70 0.66 1.53
CA GLN A 327 11.71 1.23 2.89
C GLN A 327 10.54 0.70 3.74
N VAL A 328 9.35 0.75 3.15
CA VAL A 328 8.06 0.41 3.75
C VAL A 328 7.31 -0.53 2.80
N HIS A 329 5.97 -0.56 2.80
CA HIS A 329 5.21 -1.56 2.06
C HIS A 329 5.39 -1.47 0.53
N ALA A 330 5.70 -2.61 -0.07
CA ALA A 330 5.42 -2.94 -1.45
C ALA A 330 4.47 -4.14 -1.48
N ILE A 331 3.24 -3.94 -1.98
CA ILE A 331 2.13 -4.88 -1.82
C ILE A 331 1.29 -5.02 -3.10
N TYR A 332 0.45 -6.04 -3.10
CA TYR A 332 -0.49 -6.45 -4.14
C TYR A 332 0.14 -6.56 -5.54
N PRO A 333 1.18 -7.40 -5.73
CA PRO A 333 1.78 -7.59 -7.04
C PRO A 333 0.79 -8.25 -8.01
N THR A 334 0.66 -7.68 -9.20
CA THR A 334 -0.08 -8.26 -10.33
C THR A 334 0.77 -8.22 -11.59
N VAL A 335 0.40 -8.96 -12.63
CA VAL A 335 1.17 -9.05 -13.88
C VAL A 335 0.40 -8.40 -15.02
N LEU A 336 1.04 -7.45 -15.71
CA LEU A 336 0.52 -6.77 -16.89
C LEU A 336 0.61 -7.68 -18.13
N ASP A 337 -0.16 -7.35 -19.17
CA ASP A 337 -0.18 -8.09 -20.45
C ASP A 337 1.17 -8.13 -21.17
N ASP A 338 2.10 -7.23 -20.82
CA ASP A 338 3.46 -7.20 -21.35
C ASP A 338 4.51 -7.90 -20.46
N GLY A 339 4.04 -8.61 -19.44
CA GLY A 339 4.83 -9.44 -18.53
C GLY A 339 5.48 -8.69 -17.37
N ARG A 340 5.34 -7.36 -17.27
CA ARG A 340 5.83 -6.60 -16.12
C ARG A 340 4.97 -6.82 -14.88
N ILE A 341 5.59 -6.79 -13.71
CA ILE A 341 4.91 -6.79 -12.41
C ILE A 341 4.48 -5.35 -12.11
N LEU A 342 3.22 -5.15 -11.72
CA LEU A 342 2.64 -3.91 -11.19
C LEU A 342 2.38 -4.08 -9.70
N TYR A 343 2.68 -3.08 -8.87
CA TYR A 343 2.49 -3.15 -7.42
C TYR A 343 2.33 -1.76 -6.80
N THR A 344 1.75 -1.68 -5.61
CA THR A 344 1.66 -0.42 -4.84
C THR A 344 2.87 -0.30 -3.93
N ARG A 345 3.55 0.85 -3.96
CA ARG A 345 4.74 1.14 -3.14
C ARG A 345 4.53 2.40 -2.32
N TRP A 346 4.80 2.30 -1.03
CA TRP A 346 4.90 3.44 -0.12
C TRP A 346 6.29 4.06 -0.24
N ASP A 347 6.37 5.38 -0.39
CA ASP A 347 7.65 6.06 -0.65
C ASP A 347 7.79 7.36 0.16
N TYR A 348 8.42 7.26 1.34
CA TYR A 348 8.48 8.34 2.34
C TYR A 348 9.79 9.12 2.28
N ASN A 349 10.67 8.82 1.33
CA ASN A 349 12.04 9.31 1.43
C ASN A 349 12.11 10.84 1.30
N ASP A 350 12.33 11.45 2.46
CA ASP A 350 12.43 12.88 2.70
C ASP A 350 11.21 13.68 2.25
N ARG A 351 10.02 13.09 2.44
CA ARG A 351 8.71 13.66 2.15
C ARG A 351 7.61 13.04 3.01
N GLY A 352 6.47 13.73 3.09
CA GLY A 352 5.35 13.34 3.92
C GLY A 352 4.74 12.01 3.51
N GLN A 353 4.26 11.29 4.51
CA GLN A 353 3.97 9.86 4.42
C GLN A 353 2.55 9.53 3.95
N ILE A 354 1.62 10.50 3.91
CA ILE A 354 0.18 10.24 3.71
C ILE A 354 -0.22 10.00 2.25
N PHE A 355 0.46 10.62 1.28
CA PHE A 355 0.03 10.66 -0.12
C PHE A 355 0.93 9.95 -1.17
N PRO A 356 2.20 9.56 -0.89
CA PRO A 356 3.03 8.85 -1.86
C PRO A 356 2.86 7.31 -1.77
N GLN A 357 1.65 6.82 -2.05
CA GLN A 357 1.29 5.39 -2.16
C GLN A 357 1.05 5.04 -3.63
N ALA A 358 2.11 5.21 -4.41
CA ALA A 358 2.08 5.17 -5.86
C ALA A 358 2.08 3.75 -6.43
N LEU A 359 1.70 3.63 -7.71
CA LEU A 359 1.93 2.40 -8.47
C LEU A 359 3.34 2.39 -9.03
N PHE A 360 4.02 1.27 -8.88
CA PHE A 360 5.33 0.97 -9.44
C PHE A 360 5.27 -0.27 -10.31
N GLN A 361 6.29 -0.42 -11.14
CA GLN A 361 6.45 -1.55 -12.05
C GLN A 361 7.89 -2.08 -12.05
N MET A 362 8.05 -3.36 -12.36
CA MET A 362 9.35 -4.01 -12.56
C MET A 362 9.23 -5.17 -13.56
N ASN A 363 10.36 -5.65 -14.09
CA ASN A 363 10.42 -6.92 -14.79
C ASN A 363 10.28 -8.09 -13.80
N MET A 364 9.95 -9.28 -14.30
CA MET A 364 9.78 -10.51 -13.49
C MET A 364 11.02 -10.92 -12.68
N ASP A 365 12.21 -10.46 -13.06
CA ASP A 365 13.47 -10.72 -12.37
C ASP A 365 13.86 -9.62 -11.36
N GLY A 366 13.00 -8.60 -11.19
CA GLY A 366 13.22 -7.47 -10.29
C GLY A 366 14.01 -6.31 -10.89
N THR A 367 14.41 -6.39 -12.17
CA THR A 367 15.06 -5.27 -12.89
C THR A 367 14.04 -4.24 -13.37
N GLY A 368 14.51 -3.07 -13.79
CA GLY A 368 13.68 -2.04 -14.43
C GLY A 368 12.65 -1.41 -13.49
N GLN A 369 12.95 -1.38 -12.18
CA GLN A 369 12.07 -0.78 -11.18
C GLN A 369 11.86 0.69 -11.46
N THR A 370 10.61 1.10 -11.69
CA THR A 370 10.28 2.49 -11.92
C THR A 370 8.82 2.77 -11.59
N GLU A 371 8.51 4.05 -11.41
CA GLU A 371 7.14 4.51 -11.22
C GLU A 371 6.26 4.13 -12.41
N PHE A 372 5.06 3.64 -12.10
CA PHE A 372 3.95 3.56 -13.04
C PHE A 372 3.09 4.83 -12.98
N TYR A 373 2.62 5.22 -11.78
CA TYR A 373 1.75 6.39 -11.61
C TYR A 373 1.74 6.91 -10.15
N GLY A 374 1.75 8.23 -9.95
CA GLY A 374 1.40 8.91 -8.71
C GLY A 374 2.55 9.21 -7.74
N ASN A 375 3.81 8.94 -8.10
CA ASN A 375 4.93 9.02 -7.17
C ASN A 375 5.28 10.46 -6.75
N ASN A 376 4.80 11.49 -7.45
CA ASN A 376 4.99 12.90 -7.08
C ASN A 376 3.65 13.63 -6.90
N SER A 377 2.64 12.93 -6.38
CA SER A 377 1.25 13.41 -6.37
C SER A 377 0.66 13.51 -4.96
N TRP A 378 -0.37 14.34 -4.81
CA TRP A 378 -1.28 14.29 -3.67
C TRP A 378 -2.46 13.33 -3.90
N PHE A 379 -2.86 13.16 -5.15
CA PHE A 379 -4.00 12.32 -5.53
C PHE A 379 -3.62 11.30 -6.63
N PRO A 380 -4.22 10.10 -6.62
CA PRO A 380 -4.99 9.50 -5.52
C PRO A 380 -4.13 9.31 -4.27
N THR A 381 -4.71 9.50 -3.07
CA THR A 381 -3.99 9.29 -1.80
C THR A 381 -3.37 7.89 -1.75
N THR A 382 -4.15 6.87 -2.08
CA THR A 382 -3.68 5.49 -2.23
C THR A 382 -4.30 4.85 -3.46
N LEU A 383 -3.44 4.18 -4.24
CA LEU A 383 -3.83 3.28 -5.33
C LEU A 383 -3.75 1.83 -4.82
N ALA A 384 -4.88 1.20 -4.52
CA ALA A 384 -4.93 -0.18 -4.01
C ALA A 384 -5.49 -1.15 -5.05
N HIS A 385 -5.11 -2.43 -4.94
CA HIS A 385 -5.66 -3.54 -5.73
C HIS A 385 -5.59 -3.37 -7.26
N ALA A 386 -4.53 -2.75 -7.76
CA ALA A 386 -4.42 -2.43 -9.18
C ALA A 386 -4.22 -3.68 -10.07
N ARG A 387 -4.89 -3.71 -11.21
CA ARG A 387 -4.76 -4.74 -12.26
C ARG A 387 -4.71 -4.12 -13.64
N GLY A 388 -3.85 -4.67 -14.52
CA GLY A 388 -3.83 -4.36 -15.94
C GLY A 388 -5.15 -4.72 -16.62
N ILE A 389 -5.61 -3.87 -17.54
CA ILE A 389 -6.79 -4.13 -18.36
C ILE A 389 -6.36 -4.88 -19.62
N PRO A 390 -6.96 -6.05 -19.92
CA PRO A 390 -6.56 -6.86 -21.07
C PRO A 390 -6.60 -6.09 -22.39
N GLY A 391 -5.53 -6.20 -23.18
CA GLY A 391 -5.39 -5.55 -24.49
C GLY A 391 -5.16 -4.04 -24.42
N SER A 392 -4.84 -3.50 -23.25
CA SER A 392 -4.68 -2.06 -23.00
C SER A 392 -3.42 -1.76 -22.17
N HIS A 393 -3.04 -0.49 -22.12
CA HIS A 393 -1.99 0.03 -21.22
C HIS A 393 -2.57 0.64 -19.93
N LYS A 394 -3.91 0.64 -19.81
CA LYS A 394 -4.64 1.14 -18.66
C LYS A 394 -4.66 0.13 -17.52
N VAL A 395 -4.84 0.61 -16.31
CA VAL A 395 -5.08 -0.23 -15.13
C VAL A 395 -6.37 0.19 -14.43
N VAL A 396 -7.08 -0.77 -13.85
CA VAL A 396 -8.20 -0.53 -12.94
C VAL A 396 -7.73 -0.75 -11.51
N CYS A 397 -8.16 0.08 -10.57
CA CYS A 397 -7.75 0.01 -9.17
C CYS A 397 -8.78 0.66 -8.24
N ILE A 398 -8.49 0.63 -6.95
CA ILE A 398 -9.27 1.29 -5.90
C ILE A 398 -8.55 2.56 -5.47
N PHE A 399 -9.23 3.69 -5.61
CA PHE A 399 -8.82 4.96 -5.02
C PHE A 399 -9.29 5.00 -3.57
N THR A 400 -8.35 5.00 -2.62
CA THR A 400 -8.63 4.98 -1.18
C THR A 400 -7.68 5.89 -0.42
N GLY A 401 -7.88 5.99 0.89
CA GLY A 401 -7.05 6.72 1.82
C GLY A 401 -5.81 5.95 2.27
N HIS A 402 -4.96 6.64 3.04
CA HIS A 402 -3.81 6.05 3.70
C HIS A 402 -4.19 5.51 5.09
N HIS A 403 -4.80 6.34 5.94
CA HIS A 403 -5.46 5.90 7.18
C HIS A 403 -6.89 5.42 6.90
N ALA A 404 -6.99 4.32 6.16
CA ALA A 404 -8.24 3.76 5.69
C ALA A 404 -8.19 2.23 5.69
N THR A 405 -9.35 1.61 5.53
CA THR A 405 -9.40 0.20 5.11
C THR A 405 -8.99 0.08 3.63
N GLN A 406 -8.82 -1.15 3.14
CA GLN A 406 -8.51 -1.40 1.72
C GLN A 406 -9.70 -1.18 0.76
N ALA A 407 -10.87 -0.78 1.25
CA ALA A 407 -12.02 -0.44 0.40
C ALA A 407 -11.98 1.02 -0.05
N GLY A 408 -12.61 1.35 -1.18
CA GLY A 408 -12.64 2.72 -1.69
C GLY A 408 -13.51 2.87 -2.93
N LYS A 409 -13.12 3.78 -3.82
CA LYS A 409 -13.82 4.06 -5.09
C LYS A 409 -13.14 3.37 -6.26
N LEU A 410 -13.92 2.85 -7.20
CA LEU A 410 -13.40 2.25 -8.42
C LEU A 410 -12.86 3.32 -9.36
N GLY A 411 -11.62 3.15 -9.82
CA GLY A 411 -10.94 4.12 -10.68
C GLY A 411 -10.11 3.46 -11.78
N LEU A 412 -9.97 4.18 -12.89
CA LEU A 412 -9.07 3.88 -13.99
C LEU A 412 -7.85 4.78 -13.92
N ILE A 413 -6.70 4.24 -14.31
CA ILE A 413 -5.46 4.96 -14.52
C ILE A 413 -4.98 4.73 -15.95
N ASP A 414 -4.80 5.82 -16.68
CA ASP A 414 -4.25 5.88 -18.02
C ASP A 414 -2.92 6.65 -18.04
N PRO A 415 -1.77 5.96 -18.04
CA PRO A 415 -0.46 6.61 -18.04
C PRO A 415 -0.10 7.33 -19.35
N ALA A 416 -0.89 7.19 -20.42
CA ALA A 416 -0.68 7.93 -21.66
C ALA A 416 -1.17 9.38 -21.54
N LEU A 417 -2.18 9.64 -20.69
CA LEU A 417 -2.72 10.99 -20.43
C LEU A 417 -1.87 11.79 -19.43
N GLY A 418 -1.12 11.09 -18.59
CA GLY A 418 -0.21 11.67 -17.59
C GLY A 418 0.07 10.66 -16.49
N ARG A 419 1.01 10.98 -15.60
CA ARG A 419 1.43 10.06 -14.53
C ARG A 419 1.27 10.64 -13.13
N GLN A 420 0.80 11.87 -13.02
CA GLN A 420 0.70 12.57 -11.75
C GLN A 420 -0.70 13.14 -11.54
N GLU A 421 -1.08 13.29 -10.27
CA GLU A 421 -2.34 13.83 -9.80
C GLU A 421 -3.53 13.15 -10.50
N ASN A 422 -4.49 13.94 -10.97
CA ASN A 422 -5.65 13.46 -11.70
C ASN A 422 -5.47 13.49 -13.23
N GLN A 423 -4.25 13.63 -13.76
CA GLN A 423 -4.01 13.74 -15.22
C GLN A 423 -4.48 12.50 -16.00
N GLY A 424 -4.22 11.31 -15.44
CA GLY A 424 -4.65 10.04 -16.01
C GLY A 424 -5.65 9.29 -15.14
N ALA A 425 -6.21 9.92 -14.10
CA ALA A 425 -7.12 9.27 -13.16
C ALA A 425 -8.60 9.55 -13.48
N GLN A 426 -9.41 8.50 -13.51
CA GLN A 426 -10.84 8.60 -13.82
C GLN A 426 -11.67 7.71 -12.89
N LEU A 427 -12.50 8.31 -12.05
CA LEU A 427 -13.53 7.62 -11.27
C LEU A 427 -14.56 7.03 -12.22
N ILE A 428 -14.86 5.76 -12.03
CA ILE A 428 -15.82 5.00 -12.85
C ILE A 428 -16.91 4.37 -11.99
N ALA A 429 -17.86 3.71 -12.64
CA ALA A 429 -19.04 3.11 -12.04
C ALA A 429 -19.83 4.08 -11.13
N PRO A 430 -20.29 5.24 -11.65
CA PRO A 430 -20.24 5.71 -13.04
C PRO A 430 -19.02 6.60 -13.35
N ILE A 431 -18.74 6.83 -14.65
CA ILE A 431 -17.80 7.89 -15.08
C ILE A 431 -18.25 9.22 -14.50
N ARG A 432 -17.34 9.90 -13.81
CA ARG A 432 -17.60 11.22 -13.21
C ARG A 432 -16.34 12.04 -13.06
N GLU A 433 -16.48 13.33 -12.77
CA GLU A 433 -15.34 14.19 -12.50
C GLU A 433 -14.44 13.58 -11.41
N THR A 434 -13.13 13.68 -11.63
CA THR A 434 -12.09 13.13 -10.74
C THR A 434 -11.18 14.26 -10.25
N PRO A 435 -11.63 15.05 -9.27
CA PRO A 435 -10.80 16.11 -8.72
C PRO A 435 -9.62 15.53 -7.93
N ALA A 436 -8.48 16.20 -8.00
CA ALA A 436 -7.31 15.87 -7.20
C ALA A 436 -7.52 16.28 -5.73
N GLU A 437 -8.18 15.42 -4.95
CA GLU A 437 -8.51 15.68 -3.55
C GLU A 437 -7.40 15.24 -2.60
N ARG A 438 -7.14 16.04 -1.55
CA ARG A 438 -6.10 15.77 -0.54
C ARG A 438 -6.74 15.29 0.75
N ILE A 439 -7.23 14.05 0.74
CA ILE A 439 -7.99 13.46 1.85
C ILE A 439 -7.29 12.19 2.32
N ASP A 440 -6.92 12.16 3.59
CA ASP A 440 -6.22 11.03 4.20
C ASP A 440 -7.10 9.76 4.26
N ALA A 441 -8.37 9.88 4.63
CA ALA A 441 -9.34 8.79 4.64
C ALA A 441 -10.23 8.81 3.38
N TYR A 442 -9.63 9.00 2.19
CA TYR A 442 -10.35 9.08 0.92
C TYR A 442 -11.23 7.84 0.66
N GLY A 443 -12.38 8.05 0.03
CA GLY A 443 -13.21 6.97 -0.50
C GLY A 443 -13.96 6.10 0.52
N GLN A 444 -13.94 6.42 1.81
CA GLN A 444 -14.51 5.58 2.88
C GLN A 444 -16.03 5.77 3.13
N ARG A 445 -16.76 6.52 2.30
CA ARG A 445 -18.20 6.82 2.50
C ARG A 445 -19.04 6.41 1.29
N GLY A 446 -20.30 6.05 1.55
CA GLY A 446 -21.22 5.57 0.53
C GLY A 446 -20.82 4.17 0.07
N GLU A 447 -21.04 3.89 -1.21
CA GLU A 447 -20.71 2.61 -1.82
C GLU A 447 -19.20 2.33 -1.79
N LEU A 448 -18.83 1.06 -1.62
CA LEU A 448 -17.44 0.65 -1.45
C LEU A 448 -17.08 -0.45 -2.44
N PHE A 449 -15.92 -0.31 -3.06
CA PHE A 449 -15.34 -1.28 -4.00
C PHE A 449 -14.04 -1.86 -3.45
N GLN A 450 -13.78 -3.12 -3.78
CA GLN A 450 -12.54 -3.84 -3.50
C GLN A 450 -12.21 -4.81 -4.64
N TYR A 451 -10.91 -5.07 -4.84
CA TYR A 451 -10.39 -6.14 -5.69
C TYR A 451 -11.01 -6.22 -7.10
N PRO A 452 -10.90 -5.16 -7.92
CA PRO A 452 -11.41 -5.19 -9.27
C PRO A 452 -10.63 -6.18 -10.14
N TYR A 453 -11.35 -6.92 -10.99
CA TYR A 453 -10.80 -7.81 -12.01
C TYR A 453 -11.41 -7.45 -13.38
N PRO A 454 -10.63 -6.86 -14.31
CA PRO A 454 -11.14 -6.46 -15.61
C PRO A 454 -11.38 -7.66 -16.54
N LEU A 455 -12.53 -7.67 -17.20
CA LEU A 455 -12.89 -8.63 -18.27
C LEU A 455 -12.57 -8.04 -19.67
N ASN A 456 -12.65 -6.71 -19.78
CA ASN A 456 -12.26 -5.87 -20.92
C ASN A 456 -12.14 -4.40 -20.45
N GLU A 457 -12.06 -3.42 -21.37
CA GLU A 457 -11.95 -1.99 -21.02
C GLU A 457 -13.17 -1.39 -20.29
N ARG A 458 -14.31 -2.09 -20.28
CA ARG A 458 -15.58 -1.58 -19.71
C ARG A 458 -16.12 -2.40 -18.56
N GLU A 459 -15.90 -3.71 -18.57
CA GLU A 459 -16.61 -4.65 -17.71
C GLU A 459 -15.66 -5.27 -16.68
N PHE A 460 -16.08 -5.28 -15.42
CA PHE A 460 -15.27 -5.71 -14.28
C PHE A 460 -16.04 -6.68 -13.38
N LEU A 461 -15.33 -7.65 -12.79
CA LEU A 461 -15.76 -8.32 -11.58
C LEU A 461 -15.20 -7.55 -10.38
N VAL A 462 -16.01 -7.32 -9.34
CA VAL A 462 -15.59 -6.58 -8.16
C VAL A 462 -16.19 -7.17 -6.89
N ALA A 463 -15.49 -7.03 -5.77
CA ALA A 463 -16.14 -7.09 -4.46
C ALA A 463 -16.77 -5.73 -4.17
N TYR A 464 -18.08 -5.67 -3.96
CA TYR A 464 -18.83 -4.42 -3.88
C TYR A 464 -19.87 -4.44 -2.76
N ALA A 465 -19.93 -3.33 -2.01
CA ALA A 465 -20.91 -3.09 -0.96
C ALA A 465 -21.69 -1.80 -1.29
N PRO A 466 -22.93 -1.90 -1.80
CA PRO A 466 -23.70 -0.75 -2.27
C PRO A 466 -24.06 0.24 -1.16
N GLU A 467 -24.29 -0.26 0.05
CA GLU A 467 -24.70 0.53 1.22
C GLU A 467 -23.49 1.02 2.04
N GLY A 468 -22.28 0.59 1.69
CA GLY A 468 -21.06 0.94 2.40
C GLY A 468 -20.86 0.20 3.72
N TRP A 469 -20.32 0.90 4.72
CA TRP A 469 -20.07 0.35 6.05
C TRP A 469 -21.38 0.21 6.86
N GLU A 470 -21.63 -0.97 7.43
CA GLU A 470 -22.79 -1.21 8.28
C GLU A 470 -22.39 -1.35 9.76
N GLU A 471 -23.04 -0.60 10.65
CA GLU A 471 -22.85 -0.72 12.10
C GLU A 471 -23.27 -2.11 12.65
N GLY A 472 -24.27 -2.73 12.03
CA GLY A 472 -24.88 -3.99 12.50
C GLY A 472 -24.04 -5.26 12.29
N ARG A 473 -23.12 -5.29 11.32
CA ARG A 473 -22.23 -6.43 11.06
C ARG A 473 -20.92 -6.35 11.85
N ARG A 474 -20.99 -5.86 13.10
CA ARG A 474 -19.81 -5.52 13.94
C ARG A 474 -18.80 -4.65 13.16
N GLY A 475 -19.32 -3.75 12.32
CA GLY A 475 -18.54 -2.88 11.46
C GLY A 475 -18.19 -3.44 10.06
N ASP A 476 -18.45 -4.70 9.70
CA ASP A 476 -18.16 -5.17 8.33
C ASP A 476 -19.11 -4.57 7.28
N ALA A 477 -18.63 -4.28 6.07
CA ALA A 477 -19.49 -3.95 4.92
C ALA A 477 -20.04 -5.23 4.27
N ARG A 478 -21.22 -5.17 3.65
CA ARG A 478 -21.82 -6.30 2.91
C ARG A 478 -21.22 -6.45 1.52
N PHE A 479 -19.94 -6.81 1.45
CA PHE A 479 -19.34 -7.13 0.15
C PHE A 479 -19.97 -8.39 -0.43
N GLY A 480 -20.54 -8.25 -1.62
CA GLY A 480 -20.86 -9.35 -2.52
C GLY A 480 -19.92 -9.31 -3.73
N ILE A 481 -19.95 -10.37 -4.54
CA ILE A 481 -19.29 -10.35 -5.85
C ILE A 481 -20.27 -9.84 -6.90
N TYR A 482 -19.85 -8.84 -7.66
CA TYR A 482 -20.67 -8.19 -8.67
C TYR A 482 -19.96 -8.17 -10.02
N TYR A 483 -20.76 -8.25 -11.08
CA TYR A 483 -20.44 -7.63 -12.37
C TYR A 483 -20.71 -6.13 -12.28
N VAL A 484 -19.81 -5.30 -12.83
CA VAL A 484 -19.96 -3.84 -12.94
C VAL A 484 -19.45 -3.36 -14.31
N ASP A 485 -20.27 -2.57 -15.01
CA ASP A 485 -19.88 -1.78 -16.17
C ASP A 485 -19.28 -0.43 -15.71
N LEU A 486 -18.40 0.11 -16.54
CA LEU A 486 -17.74 1.39 -16.40
C LEU A 486 -18.72 2.57 -16.17
N ASP A 487 -19.95 2.49 -16.68
CA ASP A 487 -21.01 3.48 -16.43
C ASP A 487 -21.86 3.23 -15.18
N GLY A 488 -21.59 2.18 -14.42
CA GLY A 488 -22.21 1.91 -13.13
C GLY A 488 -23.38 0.92 -13.17
N ARG A 489 -23.77 0.42 -14.35
CA ARG A 489 -24.68 -0.74 -14.42
C ARG A 489 -24.02 -1.93 -13.71
N ARG A 490 -24.80 -2.69 -12.93
CA ARG A 490 -24.26 -3.78 -12.13
C ARG A 490 -25.22 -4.95 -11.99
N GLU A 491 -24.65 -6.12 -11.72
CA GLU A 491 -25.42 -7.33 -11.40
C GLU A 491 -24.74 -8.08 -10.26
N LEU A 492 -25.49 -8.35 -9.18
CA LEU A 492 -25.05 -9.22 -8.09
C LEU A 492 -24.84 -10.65 -8.61
N LEU A 493 -23.67 -11.24 -8.38
CA LEU A 493 -23.38 -12.62 -8.74
C LEU A 493 -23.55 -13.56 -7.54
N VAL A 494 -22.97 -13.20 -6.40
CA VAL A 494 -23.11 -13.93 -5.14
C VAL A 494 -22.92 -13.01 -3.95
N GLU A 495 -23.75 -13.17 -2.92
CA GLU A 495 -23.54 -12.60 -1.59
C GLU A 495 -23.71 -13.69 -0.53
N ASP A 496 -23.30 -13.39 0.70
CA ASP A 496 -23.48 -14.28 1.84
C ASP A 496 -24.02 -13.48 3.03
N GLU A 497 -24.99 -14.08 3.72
CA GLU A 497 -25.72 -13.45 4.82
C GLU A 497 -24.81 -13.14 6.01
N LYS A 498 -23.74 -13.93 6.21
CA LYS A 498 -22.90 -13.89 7.41
C LYS A 498 -21.51 -13.33 7.13
N LEU A 499 -20.87 -13.79 6.06
CA LEU A 499 -19.48 -13.41 5.74
C LEU A 499 -19.42 -12.58 4.47
N PRO A 500 -18.73 -11.43 4.45
CA PRO A 500 -18.48 -10.71 3.22
C PRO A 500 -17.70 -11.56 2.19
N CYS A 501 -18.04 -11.40 0.91
CA CYS A 501 -17.37 -12.04 -0.23
C CYS A 501 -16.32 -11.09 -0.83
N HIS A 502 -15.10 -11.58 -1.02
CA HIS A 502 -13.93 -10.80 -1.44
C HIS A 502 -13.20 -11.47 -2.62
N GLN A 503 -12.43 -10.66 -3.35
CA GLN A 503 -11.41 -11.09 -4.34
C GLN A 503 -11.92 -12.06 -5.41
N PRO A 504 -12.83 -11.63 -6.30
CA PRO A 504 -13.28 -12.47 -7.39
C PRO A 504 -12.18 -12.65 -8.45
N VAL A 505 -11.90 -13.90 -8.82
CA VAL A 505 -10.91 -14.28 -9.83
C VAL A 505 -11.52 -15.31 -10.79
N PRO A 506 -11.64 -15.00 -12.10
CA PRO A 506 -12.09 -15.98 -13.09
C PRO A 506 -11.26 -17.25 -13.14
N VAL A 507 -11.93 -18.39 -13.32
CA VAL A 507 -11.32 -19.70 -13.62
C VAL A 507 -11.49 -19.99 -15.11
N ALA A 508 -10.68 -19.31 -15.91
CA ALA A 508 -10.66 -19.43 -17.36
C ALA A 508 -9.21 -19.36 -17.87
N PRO A 509 -8.85 -20.17 -18.89
CA PRO A 509 -7.57 -20.02 -19.56
C PRO A 509 -7.42 -18.60 -20.12
N ARG A 510 -6.23 -18.03 -19.99
CA ARG A 510 -5.90 -16.69 -20.46
C ARG A 510 -4.55 -16.67 -21.18
N PRO A 511 -4.34 -15.74 -22.13
CA PRO A 511 -3.07 -15.65 -22.85
C PRO A 511 -1.89 -15.47 -21.88
N LEU A 512 -0.80 -16.18 -22.14
CA LEU A 512 0.45 -16.00 -21.43
C LEU A 512 1.12 -14.72 -21.94
N PRO A 513 1.47 -13.76 -21.06
CA PRO A 513 2.24 -12.59 -21.45
C PRO A 513 3.60 -13.00 -22.04
N PRO A 514 4.22 -12.17 -22.90
CA PRO A 514 5.57 -12.43 -23.38
C PRO A 514 6.55 -12.63 -22.22
N VAL A 515 7.28 -13.74 -22.24
CA VAL A 515 8.30 -14.01 -21.21
C VAL A 515 9.56 -13.25 -21.56
N ARG A 516 9.94 -12.30 -20.71
CA ARG A 516 11.19 -11.54 -20.88
C ARG A 516 12.36 -12.33 -20.29
N PRO A 517 13.51 -12.37 -20.97
CA PRO A 517 14.71 -12.99 -20.43
C PRO A 517 15.14 -12.32 -19.14
N GLY A 518 15.50 -13.14 -18.15
CA GLY A 518 16.16 -12.64 -16.96
C GLY A 518 17.55 -12.12 -17.32
N THR A 519 17.86 -10.88 -16.95
CA THR A 519 19.18 -10.27 -17.18
C THR A 519 20.05 -10.24 -15.93
N VAL A 520 19.48 -10.61 -14.78
CA VAL A 520 20.17 -10.64 -13.49
C VAL A 520 21.27 -11.70 -13.48
N ASP A 521 22.47 -11.28 -13.07
CA ASP A 521 23.61 -12.16 -12.81
C ASP A 521 23.95 -12.13 -11.32
N TYR A 522 23.36 -13.06 -10.56
CA TYR A 522 23.58 -13.18 -9.11
C TYR A 522 25.03 -13.53 -8.71
N ARG A 523 25.94 -13.75 -9.64
CA ARG A 523 27.39 -13.86 -9.36
C ARG A 523 28.04 -12.49 -9.18
N GLN A 524 27.40 -11.42 -9.66
CA GLN A 524 27.83 -10.04 -9.48
C GLN A 524 27.29 -9.48 -8.16
N LYS A 525 27.92 -8.40 -7.68
CA LYS A 525 27.52 -7.68 -6.46
C LYS A 525 27.10 -6.24 -6.72
N THR A 526 27.18 -5.82 -7.97
CA THR A 526 27.05 -4.43 -8.40
C THR A 526 26.09 -4.31 -9.58
N GLY A 527 25.61 -3.10 -9.79
CA GLY A 527 24.93 -2.67 -11.00
C GLY A 527 25.51 -1.33 -11.48
N VAL A 528 25.00 -0.82 -12.60
CA VAL A 528 25.47 0.43 -13.21
C VAL A 528 24.29 1.37 -13.44
N PHE A 529 24.46 2.63 -13.04
CA PHE A 529 23.60 3.71 -13.53
C PHE A 529 24.26 4.44 -14.69
N TYR A 530 23.44 4.82 -15.67
CA TYR A 530 23.83 5.67 -16.79
C TYR A 530 22.84 6.82 -16.96
N LEU A 531 23.31 8.03 -16.69
CA LEU A 531 22.60 9.29 -16.85
C LEU A 531 23.09 9.97 -18.12
N GLN A 532 22.18 10.21 -19.06
CA GLN A 532 22.54 10.82 -20.36
C GLN A 532 22.84 12.30 -20.24
N ASP A 533 21.94 13.09 -19.66
CA ASP A 533 22.17 14.50 -19.35
C ASP A 533 21.43 14.88 -18.07
N VAL A 534 22.17 15.22 -17.02
CA VAL A 534 21.61 15.66 -15.73
C VAL A 534 20.64 16.86 -15.89
N TYR A 535 20.83 17.71 -16.90
CA TYR A 535 19.99 18.89 -17.15
C TYR A 535 18.74 18.61 -17.96
N ALA A 536 18.55 17.37 -18.46
CA ALA A 536 17.33 16.99 -19.17
C ALA A 536 16.19 16.69 -18.18
N GLY A 537 15.07 17.39 -18.31
CA GLY A 537 13.90 17.22 -17.44
C GLY A 537 13.72 18.33 -16.41
N PRO A 538 12.59 18.32 -15.68
CA PRO A 538 12.19 19.42 -14.81
C PRO A 538 12.96 19.46 -13.49
N GLY A 539 13.67 18.40 -13.11
CA GLY A 539 14.38 18.31 -11.83
C GLY A 539 15.52 19.33 -11.69
N LEU A 540 16.12 19.79 -12.80
CA LEU A 540 17.15 20.84 -12.81
C LEU A 540 16.74 22.07 -13.65
N ALA A 541 15.44 22.27 -13.88
CA ALA A 541 14.96 23.42 -14.63
C ALA A 541 15.48 24.74 -14.04
N GLY A 542 16.08 25.58 -14.89
CA GLY A 542 16.65 26.88 -14.51
C GLY A 542 18.07 26.83 -13.94
N VAL A 543 18.69 25.66 -13.73
CA VAL A 543 20.08 25.55 -13.31
C VAL A 543 21.00 25.69 -14.54
N PRO A 544 21.97 26.63 -14.54
CA PRO A 544 22.91 26.76 -15.65
C PRO A 544 23.75 25.49 -15.86
N ARG A 545 23.99 25.16 -17.12
CA ARG A 545 24.82 24.01 -17.49
C ARG A 545 26.24 24.17 -16.97
N GLY A 546 26.83 23.08 -16.52
CA GLY A 546 28.16 23.05 -15.93
C GLY A 546 28.22 23.40 -14.44
N VAL A 547 27.11 23.80 -13.82
CA VAL A 547 27.03 24.00 -12.36
C VAL A 547 27.18 22.69 -11.61
N ILE A 548 26.47 21.64 -12.05
CA ILE A 548 26.57 20.30 -11.47
C ILE A 548 27.90 19.68 -11.85
N LYS A 549 28.70 19.33 -10.83
CA LYS A 549 30.01 18.69 -10.97
C LYS A 549 30.01 17.22 -10.57
N LYS A 550 29.13 16.84 -9.65
CA LYS A 550 29.10 15.48 -9.09
C LYS A 550 27.67 15.01 -8.83
N ILE A 551 27.47 13.70 -8.87
CA ILE A 551 26.33 13.03 -8.27
C ILE A 551 26.83 12.31 -7.02
N ARG A 552 26.33 12.70 -5.84
CA ARG A 552 26.56 11.94 -4.61
C ARG A 552 25.59 10.78 -4.53
N VAL A 553 26.14 9.59 -4.26
CA VAL A 553 25.40 8.34 -4.10
C VAL A 553 25.33 7.98 -2.62
N ILE A 554 24.10 7.78 -2.14
CA ILE A 554 23.81 7.48 -0.74
C ILE A 554 22.97 6.20 -0.67
N GLY A 555 23.37 5.24 0.15
CA GLY A 555 22.56 4.11 0.54
C GLY A 555 21.61 4.46 1.68
N LEU A 556 20.43 3.83 1.70
CA LEU A 556 19.50 3.90 2.83
C LEU A 556 19.55 2.60 3.62
N GLU A 557 19.63 2.71 4.95
CA GLU A 557 19.48 1.56 5.84
C GLU A 557 18.20 1.68 6.65
N PHE A 558 17.40 0.62 6.64
CA PHE A 558 16.06 0.60 7.24
C PHE A 558 16.05 -0.11 8.60
N ARG A 559 15.30 0.46 9.55
CA ARG A 559 15.16 -0.03 10.93
C ARG A 559 14.57 -1.44 11.01
N ALA A 560 15.12 -2.27 11.89
CA ALA A 560 14.65 -3.65 12.11
C ALA A 560 13.47 -3.75 13.08
N ALA A 561 13.40 -2.84 14.04
CA ALA A 561 12.37 -2.83 15.06
C ALA A 561 12.04 -1.42 15.53
N GLY A 562 10.83 -1.25 16.06
CA GLY A 562 10.37 -0.04 16.72
C GLY A 562 10.86 0.06 18.18
N ILE A 563 11.65 1.09 18.50
CA ILE A 563 12.18 1.44 19.82
C ILE A 563 12.13 2.96 20.02
N GLY A 564 11.31 3.42 20.97
CA GLY A 564 11.09 4.86 21.15
C GLY A 564 10.48 5.53 19.91
N ASN A 565 10.23 6.82 20.03
CA ASN A 565 9.75 7.62 18.91
C ASN A 565 9.98 9.12 19.10
N ASN A 566 9.93 9.88 18.00
CA ASN A 566 9.63 11.31 18.05
C ASN A 566 8.47 11.61 17.09
N HIS A 567 8.22 12.89 16.79
CA HIS A 567 7.17 13.31 15.88
C HIS A 567 7.67 14.29 14.83
N SER A 568 7.04 14.25 13.67
CA SER A 568 7.24 15.16 12.55
C SER A 568 5.91 15.75 12.11
N ARG A 569 5.95 16.99 11.61
CA ARG A 569 4.78 17.75 11.16
C ARG A 569 5.18 18.68 10.02
N GLY A 570 4.33 18.77 9.01
CA GLY A 570 4.54 19.66 7.87
C GLY A 570 3.39 19.59 6.87
N PRO A 571 3.58 20.18 5.66
CA PRO A 571 2.56 20.18 4.62
C PRO A 571 2.07 18.78 4.20
N GLY A 572 2.92 17.77 4.28
CA GLY A 572 2.62 16.38 3.95
C GLY A 572 1.89 15.59 5.05
N GLY A 573 1.60 16.24 6.20
CA GLY A 573 0.90 15.63 7.33
C GLY A 573 1.71 15.66 8.63
N GLY A 574 1.25 14.87 9.59
CA GLY A 574 1.96 14.59 10.82
C GLY A 574 2.19 13.08 10.95
N ALA A 575 3.33 12.71 11.51
CA ALA A 575 3.64 11.31 11.76
C ALA A 575 4.48 11.15 13.02
N LEU A 576 4.26 10.03 13.69
CA LEU A 576 5.26 9.44 14.57
C LEU A 576 6.48 9.03 13.72
N ILE A 577 7.67 9.00 14.32
CA ILE A 577 8.86 8.38 13.72
C ILE A 577 9.37 7.33 14.70
N SER A 578 9.31 6.05 14.33
CA SER A 578 9.79 4.93 15.12
C SER A 578 11.32 4.82 15.04
N THR A 579 11.98 4.55 16.16
CA THR A 579 13.45 4.39 16.25
C THR A 579 14.23 5.52 15.56
N PRO A 580 13.98 6.79 15.95
CA PRO A 580 14.46 7.95 15.20
C PRO A 580 15.98 8.03 15.15
N ILE A 581 16.54 8.44 14.01
CA ILE A 581 17.98 8.70 13.83
C ILE A 581 18.31 10.19 13.74
N ALA A 582 17.29 11.04 13.76
CA ALA A 582 17.38 12.49 13.73
C ALA A 582 16.32 13.09 14.66
N ILE A 583 16.43 14.38 14.91
CA ILE A 583 15.37 15.18 15.55
C ILE A 583 14.06 15.07 14.76
N GLY A 584 12.91 15.34 15.40
CA GLY A 584 11.64 15.43 14.67
C GLY A 584 11.74 16.40 13.48
N ASN A 585 11.13 16.06 12.34
CA ASN A 585 11.33 16.71 11.02
C ASN A 585 12.70 16.52 10.34
N GLY A 586 13.67 15.84 10.96
CA GLY A 586 14.90 15.41 10.30
C GLY A 586 14.70 14.18 9.42
N SER A 587 15.80 13.60 8.95
CA SER A 587 15.83 12.38 8.14
C SER A 587 15.04 11.21 8.74
N TRP A 588 14.38 10.45 7.86
CA TRP A 588 13.68 9.22 8.23
C TRP A 588 14.66 8.10 8.59
N ASP A 589 15.60 7.80 7.68
CA ASP A 589 16.51 6.67 7.76
C ASP A 589 17.97 7.06 7.85
N VAL A 590 18.79 6.08 8.25
CA VAL A 590 20.25 6.20 8.20
C VAL A 590 20.67 6.42 6.75
N LYS A 591 21.53 7.43 6.54
CA LYS A 591 22.09 7.79 5.23
C LYS A 591 23.55 7.32 5.17
N VAL A 592 23.82 6.33 4.32
CA VAL A 592 25.16 5.74 4.12
C VAL A 592 25.83 6.41 2.93
N LEU A 593 26.90 7.16 3.16
CA LEU A 593 27.66 7.77 2.07
C LEU A 593 28.48 6.71 1.34
N LEU A 594 28.16 6.45 0.07
CA LEU A 594 28.92 5.51 -0.77
C LEU A 594 30.04 6.21 -1.54
N GLY A 595 29.80 7.45 -1.96
CA GLY A 595 30.78 8.29 -2.64
C GLY A 595 30.16 9.16 -3.72
N ASP A 596 31.00 9.81 -4.51
CA ASP A 596 30.60 10.74 -5.56
C ASP A 596 31.01 10.22 -6.95
N ALA A 597 30.13 10.34 -7.93
CA ALA A 597 30.43 10.18 -9.35
C ALA A 597 30.63 11.55 -10.01
N THR A 598 31.61 11.66 -10.91
CA THR A 598 31.82 12.84 -11.73
C THR A 598 30.72 12.99 -12.77
N VAL A 599 30.18 14.20 -12.91
CA VAL A 599 29.35 14.62 -14.04
C VAL A 599 30.26 15.28 -15.07
N TYR A 600 30.26 14.78 -16.30
CA TYR A 600 31.08 15.31 -17.38
C TYR A 600 30.53 16.64 -17.92
N ASP A 601 31.34 17.35 -18.71
CA ASP A 601 30.97 18.66 -19.29
C ASP A 601 29.73 18.58 -20.19
N ASP A 602 29.46 17.40 -20.76
CA ASP A 602 28.25 17.12 -21.52
C ASP A 602 27.03 16.74 -20.65
N GLY A 603 27.10 16.92 -19.34
CA GLY A 603 26.02 16.61 -18.39
C GLY A 603 25.84 15.12 -18.08
N SER A 604 26.59 14.24 -18.74
CA SER A 604 26.45 12.79 -18.60
C SER A 604 27.21 12.25 -17.39
N ALA A 605 26.75 11.12 -16.86
CA ALA A 605 27.46 10.35 -15.84
C ALA A 605 27.17 8.85 -15.98
N SER A 606 28.17 8.02 -15.70
CA SER A 606 27.98 6.58 -15.53
C SER A 606 28.85 6.08 -14.39
N PHE A 607 28.27 5.28 -13.50
CA PHE A 607 28.94 4.84 -12.28
C PHE A 607 28.44 3.49 -11.77
N VAL A 608 29.35 2.76 -11.13
CA VAL A 608 29.10 1.45 -10.50
C VAL A 608 28.56 1.66 -9.09
N VAL A 609 27.57 0.86 -8.71
CA VAL A 609 26.92 0.92 -7.39
C VAL A 609 26.70 -0.48 -6.82
N PRO A 610 26.57 -0.64 -5.50
CA PRO A 610 26.16 -1.93 -4.93
C PRO A 610 24.75 -2.30 -5.40
N ALA A 611 24.59 -3.55 -5.82
CA ALA A 611 23.28 -4.10 -6.16
C ALA A 611 22.48 -4.38 -4.87
N ARG A 612 21.15 -4.50 -5.01
CA ARG A 612 20.21 -4.81 -3.93
C ARG A 612 20.32 -3.88 -2.73
N THR A 613 20.72 -2.64 -3.01
CA THR A 613 20.84 -1.55 -2.05
C THR A 613 19.90 -0.43 -2.50
N PRO A 614 19.05 0.12 -1.61
CA PRO A 614 18.23 1.28 -1.94
C PRO A 614 19.13 2.52 -2.00
N LEU A 615 19.19 3.14 -3.17
CA LEU A 615 20.10 4.23 -3.49
C LEU A 615 19.35 5.53 -3.76
N TYR A 616 19.90 6.59 -3.20
CA TYR A 616 19.42 7.95 -3.28
C TYR A 616 20.53 8.86 -3.84
N PHE A 617 20.15 9.90 -4.57
CA PHE A 617 21.10 10.74 -5.31
C PHE A 617 20.94 12.24 -5.02
N GLN A 618 22.07 12.95 -4.99
CA GLN A 618 22.12 14.42 -4.92
C GLN A 618 23.01 14.96 -6.04
N ALA A 619 22.51 15.95 -6.77
CA ALA A 619 23.29 16.70 -7.75
C ALA A 619 24.04 17.83 -7.03
N LEU A 620 25.37 17.84 -7.13
CA LEU A 620 26.24 18.74 -6.36
C LEU A 620 26.91 19.80 -7.23
N ASP A 621 27.03 21.01 -6.69
CA ASP A 621 27.81 22.09 -7.31
C ASP A 621 29.33 21.95 -7.06
N GLU A 622 30.10 22.92 -7.56
CA GLU A 622 31.57 22.98 -7.36
C GLU A 622 31.98 23.12 -5.88
N LYS A 623 31.07 23.52 -5.00
CA LYS A 623 31.28 23.66 -3.56
C LYS A 623 30.90 22.39 -2.79
N GLY A 624 30.46 21.33 -3.49
CA GLY A 624 30.01 20.09 -2.88
C GLY A 624 28.64 20.20 -2.19
N ARG A 625 27.86 21.22 -2.52
CA ARG A 625 26.53 21.49 -1.95
C ARG A 625 25.44 20.92 -2.85
N ALA A 626 24.39 20.37 -2.25
CA ALA A 626 23.25 19.84 -3.01
C ALA A 626 22.45 20.96 -3.68
N VAL A 627 22.42 20.91 -5.02
CA VAL A 627 21.56 21.75 -5.86
C VAL A 627 20.16 21.13 -5.96
N GLN A 628 20.10 19.81 -6.09
CA GLN A 628 18.86 19.06 -6.14
C GLN A 628 19.05 17.69 -5.52
N THR A 629 17.96 17.19 -4.94
CA THR A 629 17.90 15.91 -4.24
C THR A 629 16.78 15.06 -4.83
N MET A 630 17.07 13.80 -5.13
CA MET A 630 16.03 12.82 -5.45
C MET A 630 15.22 12.47 -4.20
N ARG A 631 13.91 12.67 -4.18
CA ARG A 631 13.05 12.42 -3.00
C ARG A 631 12.31 11.08 -3.11
N SER A 632 13.09 10.05 -3.44
CA SER A 632 12.73 8.63 -3.62
C SER A 632 14.02 7.80 -3.53
N TRP A 633 13.98 6.49 -3.77
CA TRP A 633 15.15 5.61 -3.95
C TRP A 633 15.02 4.74 -5.19
N SER A 634 16.16 4.26 -5.69
CA SER A 634 16.26 3.29 -6.78
C SER A 634 17.12 2.10 -6.33
N THR A 635 16.79 0.90 -6.79
CA THR A 635 17.51 -0.33 -6.45
C THR A 635 17.79 -1.10 -7.74
N LEU A 636 19.04 -1.52 -7.93
CA LEU A 636 19.44 -2.36 -9.06
C LEU A 636 19.60 -3.82 -8.63
N GLN A 637 19.22 -4.74 -9.51
CA GLN A 637 19.59 -6.15 -9.38
C GLN A 637 21.06 -6.37 -9.76
N PRO A 638 21.67 -7.49 -9.33
CA PRO A 638 23.02 -7.86 -9.72
C PRO A 638 23.23 -7.90 -11.24
N GLY A 639 24.20 -7.14 -11.74
CA GLY A 639 24.53 -7.03 -13.17
C GLY A 639 23.58 -6.13 -13.98
N GLU A 640 22.59 -5.49 -13.35
CA GLU A 640 21.66 -4.59 -14.04
C GLU A 640 22.34 -3.29 -14.46
N ILE A 641 21.99 -2.81 -15.65
CA ILE A 641 22.32 -1.47 -16.14
C ILE A 641 21.01 -0.69 -16.27
N ALA A 642 20.84 0.34 -15.44
CA ALA A 642 19.70 1.25 -15.53
C ALA A 642 20.12 2.57 -16.17
N SER A 643 19.30 3.08 -17.10
CA SER A 643 19.52 4.36 -17.75
C SER A 643 18.36 5.32 -17.56
N CYS A 644 18.68 6.60 -17.37
CA CYS A 644 17.74 7.71 -17.43
C CYS A 644 18.23 8.78 -18.41
N VAL A 645 17.28 9.49 -19.01
CA VAL A 645 17.58 10.61 -19.92
C VAL A 645 18.11 11.79 -19.12
N GLY A 646 17.46 12.09 -17.99
CA GLY A 646 17.88 13.17 -17.11
C GLY A 646 17.11 13.20 -15.80
N CYS A 647 17.28 14.27 -15.02
CA CYS A 647 16.68 14.39 -13.70
C CYS A 647 15.15 14.56 -13.75
N HIS A 648 14.43 13.47 -13.45
CA HIS A 648 12.96 13.40 -13.38
C HIS A 648 12.27 13.65 -14.73
N GLU A 649 12.86 13.19 -15.83
CA GLU A 649 12.26 13.26 -17.15
C GLU A 649 10.88 12.58 -17.19
N HIS A 650 10.01 13.05 -18.09
CA HIS A 650 8.73 12.38 -18.29
C HIS A 650 8.96 10.98 -18.87
N LYS A 651 8.34 9.96 -18.29
CA LYS A 651 8.57 8.55 -18.67
C LYS A 651 8.03 8.17 -20.06
N ASN A 652 7.25 9.05 -20.69
CA ASN A 652 6.85 8.89 -22.10
C ASN A 652 7.81 9.63 -23.07
N THR A 653 8.89 10.25 -22.56
CA THR A 653 9.92 10.89 -23.39
C THR A 653 10.90 9.84 -23.91
N ALA A 654 11.11 9.82 -25.23
CA ALA A 654 12.12 8.99 -25.85
C ALA A 654 13.54 9.50 -25.53
N PRO A 655 14.52 8.62 -25.27
CA PRO A 655 15.90 9.04 -25.07
C PRO A 655 16.48 9.66 -26.35
N PRO A 656 17.25 10.76 -26.26
CA PRO A 656 17.97 11.31 -27.40
C PRO A 656 19.06 10.34 -27.88
N ALA A 657 19.21 10.21 -29.20
CA ALA A 657 20.23 9.35 -29.83
C ALA A 657 21.58 10.07 -29.96
N LEU A 658 22.16 10.52 -28.84
CA LEU A 658 23.44 11.25 -28.83
C LEU A 658 24.51 10.48 -28.03
N PRO A 659 25.71 10.25 -28.61
CA PRO A 659 26.80 9.59 -27.89
C PRO A 659 27.38 10.53 -26.82
N THR A 660 27.35 10.11 -25.55
CA THR A 660 27.83 10.90 -24.42
C THR A 660 29.29 10.59 -24.06
N ILE A 661 29.94 11.48 -23.32
CA ILE A 661 31.27 11.27 -22.73
C ILE A 661 31.24 10.07 -21.79
N ALA A 662 30.21 9.95 -20.94
CA ALA A 662 30.06 8.82 -20.04
C ALA A 662 29.96 7.49 -20.79
N GLN A 663 29.22 7.42 -21.90
CA GLN A 663 29.13 6.21 -22.70
C GLN A 663 30.48 5.81 -23.30
N ARG A 664 31.29 6.77 -23.76
CA ARG A 664 32.62 6.50 -24.33
C ARG A 664 33.66 6.08 -23.30
N ARG A 665 33.59 6.64 -22.09
CA ARG A 665 34.54 6.35 -21.00
C ARG A 665 34.17 5.10 -20.21
N GLY A 666 32.90 4.72 -20.22
CA GLY A 666 32.37 3.63 -19.41
C GLY A 666 32.08 4.05 -17.96
N PRO A 667 31.53 3.12 -17.15
CA PRO A 667 31.18 3.36 -15.76
C PRO A 667 32.41 3.65 -14.90
N GLN A 668 32.33 4.68 -14.05
CA GLN A 668 33.38 5.01 -13.08
C GLN A 668 33.09 4.40 -11.69
N GLU A 669 34.16 4.15 -10.93
CA GLU A 669 34.04 3.88 -9.49
C GLU A 669 33.70 5.16 -8.73
N LEU A 670 33.01 5.04 -7.60
CA LEU A 670 32.66 6.19 -6.77
C LEU A 670 33.90 6.73 -6.03
N ALA A 671 34.14 8.03 -6.14
CA ALA A 671 35.15 8.72 -5.36
C ALA A 671 34.73 8.73 -3.88
N PRO A 672 35.55 8.25 -2.94
CA PRO A 672 35.16 8.18 -1.53
C PRO A 672 34.92 9.56 -0.91
N PHE A 673 33.92 9.68 -0.03
CA PHE A 673 33.67 10.89 0.74
C PHE A 673 34.52 10.89 2.02
N TYR A 674 35.75 11.42 1.91
CA TYR A 674 36.70 11.59 3.01
C TYR A 674 36.85 10.35 3.91
N GLY A 675 37.12 9.20 3.28
CA GLY A 675 37.24 7.91 3.96
C GLY A 675 36.33 6.83 3.37
N PRO A 676 36.28 5.63 3.98
CA PRO A 676 35.43 4.54 3.52
C PRO A 676 33.94 4.87 3.67
N ALA A 677 33.11 4.15 2.90
CA ALA A 677 31.67 4.25 2.95
C ALA A 677 31.14 3.94 4.37
N ARG A 678 30.22 4.77 4.86
CA ARG A 678 29.71 4.70 6.23
C ARG A 678 28.42 5.50 6.41
N GLY A 679 27.62 5.13 7.39
CA GLY A 679 26.48 5.94 7.84
C GLY A 679 26.93 7.27 8.44
N PHE A 680 26.28 8.36 8.01
CA PHE A 680 26.65 9.71 8.42
C PHE A 680 26.21 10.01 9.85
N SER A 681 27.17 10.18 10.77
CA SER A 681 26.91 10.49 12.18
C SER A 681 27.33 11.92 12.48
N PHE A 682 26.43 12.69 13.12
CA PHE A 682 26.76 14.03 13.60
C PHE A 682 27.90 13.98 14.63
N GLN A 683 27.89 12.99 15.53
CA GLN A 683 28.89 12.85 16.59
C GLN A 683 30.27 12.51 16.04
N ARG A 684 30.35 11.73 14.95
CA ARG A 684 31.62 11.32 14.34
C ARG A 684 32.13 12.30 13.29
N GLU A 685 31.23 12.97 12.55
CA GLU A 685 31.61 13.80 11.41
C GLU A 685 31.61 15.30 11.72
N ILE A 686 30.70 15.79 12.56
CA ILE A 686 30.46 17.23 12.77
C ILE A 686 30.96 17.70 14.13
N GLN A 687 30.62 17.00 15.21
CA GLN A 687 31.02 17.40 16.56
C GLN A 687 32.54 17.60 16.70
N PRO A 688 33.43 16.78 16.11
CA PRO A 688 34.88 17.01 16.20
C PRO A 688 35.33 18.33 15.55
N ILE A 689 34.66 18.76 14.48
CA ILE A 689 34.91 20.05 13.83
C ILE A 689 34.51 21.18 14.79
N LEU A 690 33.33 21.07 15.40
CA LEU A 690 32.82 22.07 16.35
C LEU A 690 33.72 22.15 17.59
N ASP A 691 34.15 21.02 18.14
CA ASP A 691 35.02 20.95 19.32
C ASP A 691 36.36 21.65 19.05
N ALA A 692 36.96 21.41 17.88
CA ALA A 692 38.24 22.00 17.51
C ALA A 692 38.16 23.49 17.17
N ARG A 693 37.03 23.94 16.60
CA ARG A 693 36.95 25.26 15.94
C ARG A 693 36.01 26.26 16.61
N CYS A 694 35.00 25.79 17.33
CA CYS A 694 33.87 26.61 17.76
C CYS A 694 33.65 26.61 19.29
N VAL A 695 33.79 25.46 19.94
CA VAL A 695 33.40 25.26 21.35
C VAL A 695 34.16 26.17 22.32
N ASN A 696 35.38 26.61 22.00
CA ASN A 696 36.12 27.55 22.86
C ASN A 696 35.39 28.88 23.08
N CYS A 697 34.60 29.33 22.11
CA CYS A 697 33.79 30.55 22.22
C CYS A 697 32.31 30.26 22.48
N HIS A 698 31.82 29.08 22.08
CA HIS A 698 30.43 28.66 22.16
C HIS A 698 30.18 27.72 23.36
N GLN A 699 30.10 28.29 24.56
CA GLN A 699 30.00 27.55 25.82
C GLN A 699 28.74 27.83 26.63
N ASP A 700 27.91 28.82 26.24
CA ASP A 700 26.75 29.19 27.04
C ASP A 700 25.63 28.15 26.94
N ARG A 701 25.48 27.35 27.99
CA ARG A 701 24.48 26.28 28.06
C ARG A 701 23.11 26.76 28.53
N ASP A 702 22.91 28.05 28.81
CA ASP A 702 21.65 28.53 29.37
C ASP A 702 20.46 28.33 28.42
N GLU A 703 20.65 28.50 27.11
CA GLU A 703 19.61 28.22 26.11
C GLU A 703 19.28 26.72 26.03
N ALA A 704 20.31 25.86 25.97
CA ALA A 704 20.13 24.40 25.98
C ALA A 704 19.44 23.94 27.28
N ARG A 705 19.80 24.51 28.44
CA ARG A 705 19.15 24.22 29.74
C ARG A 705 17.70 24.68 29.76
N LYS A 706 17.37 25.86 29.25
CA LYS A 706 15.98 26.34 29.14
C LYS A 706 15.14 25.39 28.29
N LEU A 707 15.68 24.93 27.16
CA LEU A 707 15.05 23.94 26.30
C LEU A 707 14.76 22.62 27.04
N MET A 708 15.70 22.16 27.88
CA MET A 708 15.51 20.95 28.69
C MET A 708 14.52 21.13 29.85
N GLN A 709 14.42 22.34 30.41
CA GLN A 709 13.60 22.65 31.58
C GLN A 709 12.15 23.01 31.26
N SER A 710 11.82 23.33 30.00
CA SER A 710 10.48 23.72 29.59
C SER A 710 9.50 22.53 29.53
N LYS A 711 9.16 22.02 30.72
CA LYS A 711 7.84 21.48 31.07
C LYS A 711 7.01 22.44 31.93
N TYR A 712 7.54 23.63 32.22
CA TYR A 712 6.85 24.68 32.99
C TYR A 712 6.97 26.03 32.28
N ASN A 713 5.82 26.69 32.12
CA ASN A 713 5.69 28.09 31.73
C ASN A 713 6.64 28.96 32.57
N SER A 714 7.68 29.52 31.97
CA SER A 714 8.35 30.69 32.52
C SER A 714 8.46 31.77 31.45
N LYS A 715 7.93 32.96 31.80
CA LYS A 715 8.09 34.18 31.01
C LYS A 715 9.57 34.54 30.92
N PRO A 716 10.03 35.17 29.82
CA PRO A 716 11.40 35.65 29.73
C PRO A 716 11.61 36.75 30.78
N SER A 717 12.55 36.57 31.70
CA SER A 717 13.00 37.63 32.60
C SER A 717 14.39 38.11 32.20
N GLY A 718 14.54 39.44 32.19
CA GLY A 718 15.85 40.10 32.33
C GLY A 718 16.54 40.50 31.03
N THR A 719 16.93 41.77 30.99
CA THR A 719 17.72 42.45 29.96
C THR A 719 19.07 41.77 29.68
N PRO A 720 19.48 41.59 28.41
CA PRO A 720 20.75 40.96 28.08
C PRO A 720 21.89 41.99 28.13
N ASN A 721 22.82 41.82 29.06
CA ASN A 721 24.13 42.45 28.97
C ASN A 721 25.19 41.34 28.94
N VAL A 722 26.03 41.38 27.88
CA VAL A 722 26.98 40.38 27.37
C VAL A 722 26.32 39.25 26.57
N GLN A 723 26.36 39.36 25.24
CA GLN A 723 25.88 38.34 24.30
C GLN A 723 26.89 37.16 24.28
N ARG A 724 26.81 36.27 25.27
CA ARG A 724 27.58 35.02 25.27
C ARG A 724 27.05 34.11 24.17
N ALA A 725 27.95 33.49 23.42
CA ALA A 725 27.56 32.60 22.34
C ALA A 725 27.02 31.27 22.91
N PHE A 726 25.87 30.83 22.40
CA PHE A 726 25.20 29.59 22.81
C PHE A 726 26.13 28.37 22.65
N SER A 727 25.88 27.33 23.43
CA SER A 727 26.69 26.11 23.48
C SER A 727 26.67 25.34 22.17
N LEU A 728 27.86 25.02 21.66
CA LEU A 728 28.09 24.05 20.58
C LEU A 728 28.80 22.78 21.09
N SER A 729 28.76 22.53 22.39
CA SER A 729 29.45 21.38 22.99
C SER A 729 28.76 20.05 22.66
N GLY A 730 29.53 18.97 22.70
CA GLY A 730 29.02 17.59 22.62
C GLY A 730 28.26 17.11 23.86
N ALA A 731 27.93 18.00 24.80
CA ALA A 731 27.27 17.62 26.04
C ALA A 731 25.87 17.02 25.77
N GLY A 732 25.65 15.80 26.24
CA GLY A 732 24.45 15.03 25.94
C GLY A 732 23.23 15.43 26.76
N ASN A 733 22.08 15.48 26.08
CA ASN A 733 20.78 15.88 26.58
C ASN A 733 19.79 14.72 26.38
N PRO A 734 19.31 14.08 27.47
CA PRO A 734 18.52 12.87 27.35
C PRO A 734 17.08 13.16 26.90
N ASP A 735 16.67 12.52 25.81
CA ASP A 735 15.29 12.47 25.34
C ASP A 735 14.73 11.06 25.58
N ARG A 736 13.93 10.95 26.63
CA ARG A 736 13.34 9.67 27.05
C ARG A 736 12.33 9.12 26.05
N MET A 737 11.75 9.98 25.21
CA MET A 737 10.72 9.59 24.25
C MET A 737 11.37 9.05 22.98
N ALA A 738 12.31 9.80 22.40
CA ALA A 738 13.10 9.34 21.27
C ALA A 738 14.05 8.19 21.64
N ARG A 739 14.33 8.02 22.94
CA ARG A 739 15.38 7.14 23.46
C ARG A 739 16.76 7.50 22.93
N ARG A 740 17.06 8.81 22.90
CA ARG A 740 18.28 9.37 22.33
C ARG A 740 18.95 10.36 23.26
N GLN A 741 20.28 10.49 23.12
CA GLN A 741 21.08 11.49 23.81
C GLN A 741 21.58 12.54 22.81
N TRP A 742 20.82 13.63 22.66
CA TRP A 742 21.12 14.71 21.72
C TRP A 742 22.24 15.62 22.26
N SER A 743 23.21 16.07 21.45
CA SER A 743 24.19 17.06 21.94
C SER A 743 23.60 18.47 22.00
N ASP A 744 24.15 19.36 22.84
CA ASP A 744 23.80 20.79 22.83
C ASP A 744 23.93 21.35 21.40
N ALA A 745 25.07 21.07 20.76
CA ALA A 745 25.36 21.55 19.41
C ALA A 745 24.28 21.18 18.41
N TYR A 746 23.85 19.91 18.42
CA TYR A 746 22.83 19.42 17.50
C TYR A 746 21.50 20.15 17.73
N LEU A 747 21.01 20.20 18.98
CA LEU A 747 19.75 20.87 19.32
C LEU A 747 19.74 22.36 18.95
N MET A 748 20.86 23.06 19.16
CA MET A 748 20.97 24.49 18.84
C MET A 748 21.04 24.75 17.34
N LEU A 749 21.81 23.93 16.59
CA LEU A 749 21.95 24.09 15.14
C LEU A 749 20.66 23.74 14.40
N THR A 750 19.92 22.73 14.85
CA THR A 750 18.60 22.37 14.30
C THR A 750 17.47 23.27 14.82
N ALA A 751 17.79 24.27 15.64
CA ALA A 751 16.84 25.18 16.29
C ALA A 751 15.65 24.41 16.89
N SER A 752 15.96 23.32 17.58
CA SER A 752 14.98 22.40 18.14
C SER A 752 14.11 23.10 19.17
N VAL A 753 12.86 22.68 19.27
CA VAL A 753 11.90 23.12 20.30
C VAL A 753 11.23 21.90 20.93
N PRO A 754 10.75 21.99 22.18
CA PRO A 754 9.94 20.94 22.79
C PRO A 754 8.70 20.67 21.94
N ASP A 755 8.40 19.40 21.69
CA ASP A 755 7.17 19.01 21.02
C ASP A 755 6.03 18.82 22.04
N ALA A 756 4.81 19.15 21.64
CA ALA A 756 3.63 19.06 22.51
C ALA A 756 3.28 17.61 22.88
N GLN A 757 3.72 16.62 22.10
CA GLN A 757 3.56 15.20 22.44
C GLN A 757 4.76 14.66 23.25
N GLY A 758 5.78 15.48 23.49
CA GLY A 758 7.03 15.13 24.18
C GLY A 758 8.22 14.99 23.23
N GLY A 759 9.43 15.04 23.79
CA GLY A 759 10.67 15.08 23.02
C GLY A 759 10.88 16.42 22.34
N TYR A 760 11.51 16.41 21.17
CA TYR A 760 11.90 17.62 20.44
C TYR A 760 11.60 17.52 18.94
N ILE A 761 11.26 18.66 18.35
CA ILE A 761 11.07 18.83 16.91
C ILE A 761 12.02 19.91 16.39
N GLY A 762 12.68 19.64 15.27
CA GLY A 762 13.57 20.57 14.59
C GLY A 762 12.81 21.58 13.74
N ASN A 763 13.34 22.80 13.65
CA ASN A 763 12.81 23.82 12.77
C ASN A 763 13.51 23.76 11.40
N VAL A 764 12.81 23.22 10.40
CA VAL A 764 13.32 23.04 9.03
C VAL A 764 13.74 24.35 8.33
N ASN A 765 13.23 25.49 8.81
CA ASN A 765 13.58 26.83 8.37
C ASN A 765 14.34 27.59 9.47
N GLY A 766 15.17 26.88 10.23
CA GLY A 766 15.91 27.39 11.36
C GLY A 766 16.83 28.56 11.03
N GLN A 767 17.24 29.27 12.08
CA GLN A 767 18.09 30.45 11.97
C GLN A 767 19.50 30.14 11.42
N TRP A 768 20.01 28.93 11.68
CA TRP A 768 21.37 28.52 11.28
C TRP A 768 21.34 27.56 10.09
N VAL A 769 20.53 26.52 10.22
CA VAL A 769 20.46 25.41 9.27
C VAL A 769 19.04 25.32 8.72
N ARG A 770 18.95 25.10 7.41
CA ARG A 770 17.70 24.85 6.70
C ARG A 770 17.80 23.54 5.93
N TRP A 771 16.75 22.72 5.99
CA TRP A 771 16.72 21.43 5.31
C TRP A 771 15.31 21.10 4.82
N ILE A 772 15.16 20.03 4.06
CA ILE A 772 13.84 19.53 3.64
C ILE A 772 13.31 18.63 4.76
N GLY A 773 12.16 18.98 5.33
CA GLY A 773 11.56 18.19 6.40
C GLY A 773 11.01 16.85 5.93
N SER A 774 11.03 15.84 6.81
CA SER A 774 10.39 14.53 6.58
C SER A 774 8.88 14.59 6.34
N GLN A 775 8.23 15.73 6.62
CA GLN A 775 6.82 15.99 6.26
C GLN A 775 6.65 17.06 5.19
N SER A 776 7.65 17.25 4.33
CA SER A 776 7.55 18.12 3.17
C SER A 776 6.56 17.57 2.13
N VAL A 777 6.11 18.41 1.20
CA VAL A 777 5.15 18.06 0.14
C VAL A 777 5.63 16.84 -0.68
N PRO A 778 4.73 15.99 -1.21
CA PRO A 778 5.11 14.84 -2.04
C PRO A 778 5.61 15.26 -3.43
N GLY A 779 5.09 16.37 -3.96
CA GLY A 779 5.49 16.92 -5.24
C GLY A 779 6.97 17.30 -5.31
N MET A 780 7.49 17.34 -6.53
CA MET A 780 8.87 17.73 -6.81
C MET A 780 9.14 19.18 -6.36
N LEU A 781 10.30 19.40 -5.76
CA LEU A 781 10.75 20.71 -5.31
C LEU A 781 11.69 21.34 -6.35
N PRO A 782 11.69 22.68 -6.49
CA PRO A 782 12.63 23.34 -7.40
C PRO A 782 14.08 23.17 -6.92
N PRO A 783 15.07 23.29 -7.82
CA PRO A 783 16.47 23.37 -7.43
C PRO A 783 16.72 24.46 -6.38
N TYR A 784 17.71 24.25 -5.51
CA TYR A 784 18.06 25.18 -4.43
C TYR A 784 16.90 25.47 -3.46
N TYR A 785 15.93 24.57 -3.31
CA TYR A 785 14.77 24.81 -2.44
C TYR A 785 15.16 25.02 -0.97
N SER A 786 16.04 24.17 -0.44
CA SER A 786 16.55 24.22 0.93
C SER A 786 17.93 23.53 0.98
N GLY A 787 18.47 23.28 2.17
CA GLY A 787 19.76 22.61 2.37
C GLY A 787 20.92 23.57 2.61
N SER A 788 22.14 23.09 2.40
CA SER A 788 23.39 23.81 2.64
C SER A 788 23.49 25.08 1.79
N THR A 789 22.93 25.07 0.58
CA THR A 789 22.87 26.23 -0.32
C THR A 789 21.97 27.37 0.17
N LYS A 790 21.08 27.10 1.13
CA LYS A 790 20.15 28.08 1.73
C LYS A 790 20.35 28.30 3.22
N SER A 791 21.33 27.62 3.82
CA SER A 791 21.60 27.67 5.25
C SER A 791 22.51 28.85 5.60
N PRO A 792 22.08 29.82 6.42
CA PRO A 792 22.90 30.96 6.82
C PRO A 792 24.24 30.58 7.47
N LEU A 793 24.29 29.43 8.15
CA LEU A 793 25.52 28.89 8.72
C LEU A 793 26.63 28.77 7.66
N MET A 794 26.30 28.31 6.45
CA MET A 794 27.30 28.11 5.40
C MET A 794 27.91 29.43 4.92
N ASP A 795 27.13 30.51 4.87
CA ASP A 795 27.63 31.84 4.49
C ASP A 795 28.58 32.41 5.55
N ILE A 796 28.31 32.16 6.83
CA ILE A 796 29.17 32.56 7.95
C ILE A 796 30.48 31.79 7.90
N LEU A 797 30.42 30.47 7.71
CA LEU A 797 31.59 29.61 7.71
C LEU A 797 32.51 29.87 6.50
N GLU A 798 31.95 30.21 5.33
CA GLU A 798 32.74 30.56 4.15
C GLU A 798 33.44 31.92 4.26
N LYS A 799 32.80 32.90 4.90
CA LYS A 799 33.42 34.22 5.15
C LYS A 799 34.49 34.16 6.25
N GLY A 800 34.48 33.09 7.04
CA GLY A 800 35.20 32.99 8.31
C GLY A 800 34.43 33.67 9.45
N HIS A 801 34.59 33.14 10.66
CA HIS A 801 33.90 33.61 11.85
C HIS A 801 34.91 33.95 12.95
N TYR A 802 35.09 35.24 13.24
CA TYR A 802 36.03 35.74 14.24
C TYR A 802 37.45 35.14 14.14
N GLY A 803 37.98 35.06 12.92
CA GLY A 803 39.33 34.53 12.64
C GLY A 803 39.40 33.00 12.53
N VAL A 804 38.30 32.29 12.74
CA VAL A 804 38.20 30.85 12.45
C VAL A 804 37.95 30.64 10.97
N VAL A 805 38.80 29.82 10.33
CA VAL A 805 38.69 29.41 8.94
C VAL A 805 38.66 27.88 8.88
N LEU A 806 37.68 27.33 8.18
CA LEU A 806 37.55 25.89 7.99
C LEU A 806 38.24 25.44 6.70
N THR A 807 38.78 24.22 6.74
CA THR A 807 39.27 23.51 5.57
C THR A 807 38.12 23.14 4.63
N ARG A 808 38.47 22.76 3.40
CA ARG A 808 37.49 22.30 2.42
C ARG A 808 36.71 21.06 2.90
N GLU A 809 37.41 20.10 3.50
CA GLU A 809 36.79 18.90 4.06
C GLU A 809 35.80 19.24 5.18
N GLU A 810 36.19 20.11 6.12
CA GLU A 810 35.31 20.54 7.22
C GLU A 810 34.04 21.22 6.69
N LEU A 811 34.16 22.10 5.68
CA LEU A 811 33.01 22.75 5.05
C LEU A 811 32.09 21.77 4.31
N GLU A 812 32.67 20.83 3.55
CA GLU A 812 31.88 19.84 2.81
C GLU A 812 31.18 18.84 3.72
N LYS A 813 31.79 18.45 4.85
CA LYS A 813 31.13 17.61 5.86
C LYS A 813 29.92 18.32 6.47
N ILE A 814 30.05 19.59 6.83
CA ILE A 814 28.93 20.39 7.36
C ILE A 814 27.84 20.54 6.30
N ALA A 815 28.19 20.87 5.05
CA ALA A 815 27.23 20.95 3.95
C ALA A 815 26.50 19.62 3.74
N CYS A 816 27.24 18.51 3.72
CA CYS A 816 26.68 17.16 3.57
C CYS A 816 25.71 16.82 4.71
N TRP A 817 26.05 17.12 5.96
CA TRP A 817 25.14 16.88 7.09
C TRP A 817 23.79 17.59 6.91
N ILE A 818 23.82 18.85 6.48
CA ILE A 818 22.62 19.63 6.21
C ILE A 818 21.83 19.02 5.04
N ASP A 819 22.52 18.69 3.95
CA ASP A 819 21.92 18.16 2.72
C ASP A 819 21.38 16.74 2.88
N LEU A 820 21.89 15.97 3.84
CA LEU A 820 21.33 14.69 4.28
C LEU A 820 20.16 14.82 5.26
N PHE A 821 19.65 16.04 5.45
CA PHE A 821 18.53 16.35 6.34
C PHE A 821 18.82 16.04 7.81
N VAL A 822 20.00 16.48 8.22
CA VAL A 822 20.46 16.56 9.61
C VAL A 822 20.40 15.25 10.39
N PRO A 823 20.90 14.10 9.87
CA PRO A 823 20.98 12.88 10.65
C PRO A 823 21.85 13.11 11.89
N PHE A 824 21.43 12.56 13.03
CA PHE A 824 22.25 12.55 14.25
C PHE A 824 23.06 11.27 14.33
N CYS A 825 22.41 10.14 14.05
CA CYS A 825 22.99 8.81 14.10
C CYS A 825 23.33 8.28 12.71
N GLY A 826 24.53 7.70 12.58
CA GLY A 826 24.93 6.95 11.39
C GLY A 826 24.62 5.45 11.47
N ASP A 827 24.02 5.00 12.58
CA ASP A 827 23.56 3.63 12.82
C ASP A 827 22.42 3.67 13.84
N TYR A 828 21.47 2.72 13.81
CA TYR A 828 20.31 2.74 14.72
C TYR A 828 20.66 2.46 16.19
N GLU A 829 21.79 1.80 16.46
CA GLU A 829 22.31 1.49 17.79
C GLU A 829 23.14 2.66 18.41
N GLU A 830 23.33 3.76 17.67
CA GLU A 830 24.11 4.92 18.11
C GLU A 830 23.34 5.92 18.99
N ALA A 831 24.00 6.39 20.06
CA ALA A 831 23.51 7.44 20.96
C ALA A 831 22.20 7.10 21.70
N ASN A 832 22.03 5.82 22.02
CA ASN A 832 20.82 5.25 22.57
C ASN A 832 20.68 5.50 24.08
N LEU A 833 19.42 5.66 24.52
CA LEU A 833 19.00 5.53 25.92
C LEU A 833 18.14 4.28 26.12
N TRP A 834 18.43 3.22 25.37
CA TRP A 834 17.65 1.99 25.39
C TRP A 834 17.83 1.26 26.72
N SER A 835 16.74 0.72 27.26
CA SER A 835 16.81 -0.26 28.33
C SER A 835 17.45 -1.56 27.82
N GLN A 836 17.84 -2.46 28.74
CA GLN A 836 18.33 -3.79 28.37
C GLN A 836 17.30 -4.58 27.55
N ASP A 837 16.01 -4.46 27.87
CA ASP A 837 14.92 -5.12 27.15
C ASP A 837 14.70 -4.53 25.76
N GLU A 838 14.79 -3.21 25.61
CA GLU A 838 14.70 -2.53 24.31
C GLU A 838 15.86 -2.94 23.41
N ALA A 839 17.09 -2.95 23.94
CA ALA A 839 18.26 -3.43 23.21
C ALA A 839 18.18 -4.92 22.87
N LYS A 840 17.56 -5.75 23.72
CA LYS A 840 17.30 -7.16 23.44
C LYS A 840 16.26 -7.33 22.32
N LYS A 841 15.17 -6.54 22.34
CA LYS A 841 14.16 -6.53 21.28
C LYS A 841 14.79 -6.16 19.94
N TYR A 842 15.57 -5.08 19.86
CA TYR A 842 16.17 -4.65 18.59
C TYR A 842 17.13 -5.70 18.03
N ARG A 843 18.01 -6.25 18.88
CA ARG A 843 18.93 -7.33 18.48
C ARG A 843 18.20 -8.58 18.00
N HIS A 844 17.10 -8.96 18.65
CA HIS A 844 16.28 -10.10 18.21
C HIS A 844 15.82 -9.95 16.74
N TYR A 845 15.30 -8.78 16.36
CA TYR A 845 14.87 -8.55 14.98
C TYR A 845 16.04 -8.41 13.99
N LEU A 846 17.17 -7.83 14.41
CA LEU A 846 18.40 -7.83 13.59
C LEU A 846 18.91 -9.25 13.32
N GLU A 847 18.91 -10.13 14.34
CA GLU A 847 19.31 -11.52 14.20
C GLU A 847 18.32 -12.29 13.31
N LYS A 848 17.01 -12.05 13.45
CA LYS A 848 15.98 -12.58 12.55
C LYS A 848 16.23 -12.14 11.09
N ARG A 849 16.52 -10.86 10.85
CA ARG A 849 16.88 -10.32 9.52
C ARG A 849 18.08 -11.08 8.92
N ARG A 850 19.19 -11.14 9.66
CA ARG A 850 20.42 -11.82 9.19
C ARG A 850 20.19 -13.30 8.87
N ARG A 851 19.36 -13.99 9.67
CA ARG A 851 19.00 -15.39 9.41
C ARG A 851 18.25 -15.54 8.09
N LEU A 852 17.24 -14.70 7.84
CA LEU A 852 16.43 -14.76 6.62
C LEU A 852 17.21 -14.32 5.38
N GLU A 853 18.12 -13.35 5.50
CA GLU A 853 19.07 -12.99 4.44
C GLU A 853 20.02 -14.15 4.10
N ALA A 854 20.48 -14.91 5.09
CA ALA A 854 21.29 -16.10 4.87
C ALA A 854 20.50 -17.24 4.21
N GLU A 855 19.22 -17.40 4.53
CA GLU A 855 18.31 -18.35 3.85
C GLU A 855 18.09 -17.96 2.39
N GLU A 856 17.89 -16.68 2.11
CA GLU A 856 17.81 -16.16 0.74
C GLU A 856 19.12 -16.39 -0.02
N ALA A 857 20.28 -16.09 0.57
CA ALA A 857 21.57 -16.30 -0.07
C ALA A 857 21.77 -17.76 -0.52
N LYS A 858 21.38 -18.73 0.32
CA LYS A 858 21.38 -20.16 -0.03
C LYS A 858 20.45 -20.48 -1.20
N ASN A 859 19.28 -19.85 -1.25
CA ASN A 859 18.34 -20.00 -2.37
C ASN A 859 18.91 -19.44 -3.67
N ILE A 860 19.60 -18.30 -3.61
CA ILE A 860 20.29 -17.70 -4.76
C ILE A 860 21.45 -18.60 -5.23
N GLU A 861 22.24 -19.16 -4.32
CA GLU A 861 23.29 -20.12 -4.69
C GLU A 861 22.71 -21.38 -5.35
N ALA A 862 21.59 -21.89 -4.84
CA ALA A 862 20.89 -23.01 -5.46
C ALA A 862 20.41 -22.65 -6.87
N LEU A 863 19.91 -21.42 -7.06
CA LEU A 863 19.50 -20.91 -8.37
C LEU A 863 20.66 -20.88 -9.36
N ILE A 864 21.81 -20.35 -8.93
CA ILE A 864 23.03 -20.30 -9.75
C ILE A 864 23.45 -21.72 -10.18
N ARG A 865 23.42 -22.70 -9.26
CA ARG A 865 23.75 -24.10 -9.58
C ARG A 865 22.76 -24.71 -10.57
N ALA A 866 21.46 -24.53 -10.36
CA ALA A 866 20.42 -25.07 -11.24
C ALA A 866 20.51 -24.49 -12.67
N LEU A 867 20.78 -23.18 -12.79
CA LEU A 867 21.00 -22.53 -14.08
C LEU A 867 22.27 -23.02 -14.77
N ALA A 868 23.34 -23.28 -14.02
CA ALA A 868 24.59 -23.80 -14.57
C ALA A 868 24.46 -25.27 -15.02
N ALA A 869 23.64 -26.06 -14.33
CA ALA A 869 23.37 -27.47 -14.65
C ALA A 869 22.35 -27.67 -15.77
N GLY A 870 21.68 -26.61 -16.25
CA GLY A 870 20.58 -26.72 -17.22
C GLY A 870 19.28 -27.30 -16.64
N GLU A 871 19.23 -27.56 -15.33
CA GLU A 871 18.03 -28.01 -14.60
C GLU A 871 16.96 -26.91 -14.52
N ARG A 872 17.39 -25.67 -14.74
CA ARG A 872 16.53 -24.51 -14.93
C ARG A 872 16.99 -23.78 -16.17
N GLU A 873 16.12 -23.67 -17.17
CA GLU A 873 16.43 -22.87 -18.34
C GLU A 873 16.55 -21.41 -17.94
N ARG A 874 17.62 -20.74 -18.36
CA ARG A 874 17.54 -19.30 -18.55
C ARG A 874 16.46 -19.10 -19.60
N VAL A 875 15.42 -18.35 -19.29
CA VAL A 875 14.48 -17.89 -20.32
C VAL A 875 15.33 -17.08 -21.30
N ASN A 876 15.86 -17.71 -22.34
CA ASN A 876 16.66 -17.06 -23.34
C ASN A 876 15.66 -16.47 -24.34
N GLY A 877 15.76 -15.16 -24.56
CA GLY A 877 14.92 -14.48 -25.55
C GLY A 877 15.44 -14.86 -26.91
N GLY A 878 14.94 -15.97 -27.43
CA GLY A 878 15.05 -16.26 -28.85
C GLY A 878 14.19 -15.25 -29.60
N TYR A 879 14.84 -14.24 -30.19
CA TYR A 879 14.38 -13.64 -31.42
C TYR A 879 15.05 -14.37 -32.59
#